data_AF-A0A8U0QSM4-F1
#
_entry.id   AF-A0A8U0QSM4-F1
#
_cell.length_a   1.000
_cell.length_b   1.000
_cell.length_c   1.000
_cell.angle_alpha   90.00
_cell.angle_beta   90.00
_cell.angle_gamma   90.00
#
_symmetry.space_group_name_H-M   'P 1'
#
loop_
_entity.id
_entity.type
_entity.pdbx_description
1 polymer ?
#
loop_
_entity_poly.entity_id
_entity_poly.type
_entity_poly.pdbx_seq_one_letter_code
_entity_poly.pdbx_strand_id
1 'polypeptide(L)'
;MSDRTMTRQVLLFISVLSLSSVNGQVSYSIPEEMAKGSLVGNIAQDLGLDIKRLKSGKARIYTGDSAEYIELNKERGVLLIKERIDREALCGQTTPCALHFQIILENPMEFFRVTVEITDVNDNSPTFKKNERRFEISETAVTGSTFMLERAMDPDVDVNGLHSYILNPTANFQLKLKNQPDGSKKVEMVLQKPLDREKQEQISLVLTALDGGEPQLSGTVQIHVIVLDANDNAPVFTQEIYKATVVENSPKGTLMTKVSASDADKGSNSLVSYSLSSSTDLFELDSDSGELRLIGQIDYEKAQHYQMFIEAMDEGGLSDSSKIIIDIIDVNDNSPVINIMSKSSSIAEDSSPNIVIAMINVNDPDSDHNGQLNCGINENIPFTIKSTSNGFYSLVTDSDLDRERDSEYNISVTCSDEGVPSLSSSVTLTLHISDVNDNAPVFERSSYEAYIIENNTPGLSIFTVNARDADWNQNARVSYILEDSSVNGVPVSSFVSVSADSGVIHAVRSFDYEQIKDFQFRVKAQDGGSPPLSSNVTVKIMIHDQNDNAPQVLYPVQTSSSLVAEMVPRSADVGYLVTKVVAVDVDSGQNAWLSYKLQKVTDRALFEVGLQNGEIRTIRQVNDKDAVKQRLTVVVEDNGQPARSATVNVNVAVADSFPEVLSEFTDFTHDKEYNDNLTFYLVLALAVVSFLFITCLVVIISVKIYRWRQSRILYHSNLPVIPYYPPRYADTLGTGTLQHVYNYEVCRTTDSRKSDCQFARPCSQNVLIMDPSSTGTMQRMQSERNILDEPDSPLEVGVNENDLYYLLKCSCLQPFVICRLHFQIAYLCPSQHQGCGHRRFSFIEVQ
;
A
#
# COMPACT_ATOMS: atom_id res chain seq x y z
N MET A 1 -105.84 42.16 -64.18
CA MET A 1 -107.17 42.68 -64.58
C MET A 1 -107.78 41.61 -65.48
N SER A 2 -109.00 41.12 -65.29
CA SER A 2 -110.08 41.57 -64.43
C SER A 2 -111.08 40.43 -64.30
N ASP A 3 -111.73 40.41 -63.13
CA ASP A 3 -113.16 40.25 -62.92
C ASP A 3 -113.97 39.21 -63.70
N ARG A 4 -114.54 38.31 -62.88
CA ARG A 4 -115.96 37.97 -62.80
C ARG A 4 -116.87 38.72 -63.80
N THR A 5 -117.65 37.96 -64.54
CA THR A 5 -119.09 38.25 -64.74
C THR A 5 -119.89 36.97 -64.97
N MET A 6 -120.97 36.83 -64.21
CA MET A 6 -122.11 35.96 -64.53
C MET A 6 -122.98 36.66 -65.58
N THR A 7 -123.54 35.90 -66.53
CA THR A 7 -124.88 36.18 -67.10
C THR A 7 -125.49 34.93 -67.74
N ARG A 8 -126.82 34.95 -67.82
CA ARG A 8 -127.76 33.84 -67.83
C ARG A 8 -128.42 33.68 -69.21
N GLN A 9 -128.58 32.42 -69.63
CA GLN A 9 -129.56 31.82 -70.56
C GLN A 9 -129.95 32.52 -71.89
N VAL A 10 -129.76 31.81 -73.01
CA VAL A 10 -130.75 31.69 -74.10
C VAL A 10 -130.76 30.24 -74.61
N LEU A 11 -131.95 29.62 -74.61
CA LEU A 11 -132.24 28.33 -75.25
C LEU A 11 -132.11 28.45 -76.77
N LEU A 12 -131.44 27.49 -77.40
CA LEU A 12 -131.63 27.18 -78.82
C LEU A 12 -131.57 25.67 -79.02
N PHE A 13 -132.75 25.10 -79.24
CA PHE A 13 -133.01 23.69 -79.52
C PHE A 13 -132.60 23.41 -80.97
N ILE A 14 -131.52 22.66 -81.18
CA ILE A 14 -131.21 22.06 -82.48
C ILE A 14 -130.91 20.57 -82.23
N SER A 15 -131.89 19.75 -82.55
CA SER A 15 -131.83 18.30 -82.62
C SER A 15 -131.05 17.90 -83.87
N VAL A 16 -129.86 17.32 -83.70
CA VAL A 16 -129.18 16.54 -84.75
C VAL A 16 -128.96 15.13 -84.21
N LEU A 17 -129.73 14.20 -84.77
CA LEU A 17 -129.50 12.76 -84.70
C LEU A 17 -128.16 12.45 -85.39
N SER A 18 -127.16 12.03 -84.61
CA SER A 18 -125.96 11.37 -85.12
C SER A 18 -125.81 10.01 -84.45
N LEU A 19 -125.85 8.96 -85.28
CA LEU A 19 -125.67 7.57 -84.91
C LEU A 19 -124.31 7.37 -84.24
N SER A 20 -124.29 6.98 -82.97
CA SER A 20 -123.10 6.50 -82.28
C SER A 20 -122.86 5.02 -82.61
N SER A 21 -121.87 4.71 -83.44
CA SER A 21 -121.27 3.38 -83.50
C SER A 21 -120.35 3.20 -82.29
N VAL A 22 -120.77 2.41 -81.29
CA VAL A 22 -119.95 2.07 -80.12
C VAL A 22 -119.11 0.83 -80.47
N ASN A 23 -117.81 1.02 -80.67
CA ASN A 23 -116.84 -0.09 -80.64
C ASN A 23 -116.54 -0.38 -79.17
N GLY A 24 -117.14 -1.42 -78.60
CA GLY A 24 -116.91 -1.81 -77.20
C GLY A 24 -115.50 -2.41 -77.02
N GLN A 25 -114.62 -1.67 -76.33
CA GLN A 25 -113.39 -2.20 -75.74
C GLN A 25 -113.56 -2.17 -74.22
N VAL A 26 -113.29 -3.29 -73.55
CA VAL A 26 -113.42 -3.41 -72.09
C VAL A 26 -112.06 -3.78 -71.50
N SER A 27 -111.71 -3.10 -70.41
CA SER A 27 -110.50 -3.38 -69.63
C SER A 27 -110.87 -3.72 -68.19
N TYR A 28 -110.33 -4.82 -67.67
CA TYR A 28 -110.43 -5.19 -66.26
C TYR A 28 -109.05 -5.14 -65.61
N SER A 29 -109.00 -4.85 -64.32
CA SER A 29 -107.81 -5.03 -63.49
C SER A 29 -108.08 -6.11 -62.45
N ILE A 30 -107.17 -7.07 -62.34
CA ILE A 30 -107.24 -8.13 -61.35
C ILE A 30 -105.88 -8.29 -60.65
N PRO A 31 -105.86 -8.58 -59.34
CA PRO A 31 -104.65 -9.04 -58.71
C PRO A 31 -104.24 -10.39 -59.29
N GLU A 32 -102.94 -10.64 -59.31
CA GLU A 32 -102.45 -11.98 -59.59
C GLU A 32 -102.77 -12.97 -58.47
N GLU A 33 -102.40 -14.23 -58.68
CA GLU A 33 -102.52 -15.31 -57.71
C GLU A 33 -103.94 -15.62 -57.21
N MET A 34 -104.96 -15.04 -57.86
CA MET A 34 -106.37 -15.30 -57.60
C MET A 34 -106.73 -16.78 -57.83
N ALA A 35 -107.64 -17.28 -57.00
CA ALA A 35 -108.08 -18.68 -57.06
C ALA A 35 -108.79 -19.02 -58.39
N LYS A 36 -108.63 -20.26 -58.86
CA LYS A 36 -109.35 -20.77 -60.04
C LYS A 36 -110.87 -20.62 -59.83
N GLY A 37 -111.56 -20.14 -60.85
CA GLY A 37 -113.00 -19.83 -60.83
C GLY A 37 -113.35 -18.44 -60.28
N SER A 38 -112.36 -17.61 -59.91
CA SER A 38 -112.60 -16.23 -59.47
C SER A 38 -113.18 -15.38 -60.59
N LEU A 39 -114.02 -14.42 -60.21
CA LEU A 39 -114.67 -13.50 -61.14
C LEU A 39 -113.70 -12.40 -61.58
N VAL A 40 -113.46 -12.29 -62.89
CA VAL A 40 -112.68 -11.20 -63.50
C VAL A 40 -113.60 -10.01 -63.81
N GLY A 41 -114.77 -10.28 -64.37
CA GLY A 41 -115.71 -9.23 -64.76
C GLY A 41 -116.95 -9.77 -65.49
N ASN A 42 -117.99 -8.96 -65.58
CA ASN A 42 -119.24 -9.32 -66.24
C ASN A 42 -119.27 -8.80 -67.68
N ILE A 43 -118.73 -9.59 -68.60
CA ILE A 43 -118.57 -9.17 -69.99
C ILE A 43 -119.90 -9.00 -70.75
N ALA A 44 -120.94 -9.75 -70.38
CA ALA A 44 -122.26 -9.59 -70.98
C ALA A 44 -122.86 -8.22 -70.66
N GLN A 45 -122.75 -7.80 -69.39
CA GLN A 45 -123.23 -6.49 -68.95
C GLN A 45 -122.40 -5.36 -69.56
N ASP A 46 -121.06 -5.50 -69.54
CA ASP A 46 -120.16 -4.40 -69.91
C ASP A 46 -120.09 -4.18 -71.43
N LEU A 47 -120.33 -5.23 -72.24
CA LEU A 47 -120.48 -5.11 -73.69
C LEU A 47 -121.94 -4.92 -74.15
N GLY A 48 -122.90 -4.87 -73.23
CA GLY A 48 -124.33 -4.75 -73.57
C GLY A 48 -124.91 -5.94 -74.34
N LEU A 49 -124.34 -7.14 -74.17
CA LEU A 49 -124.73 -8.38 -74.83
C LEU A 49 -125.73 -9.17 -73.98
N ASP A 50 -126.85 -9.60 -74.57
CA ASP A 50 -127.80 -10.49 -73.88
C ASP A 50 -127.19 -11.91 -73.71
N ILE A 51 -127.46 -12.58 -72.59
CA ILE A 51 -126.92 -13.92 -72.28
C ILE A 51 -127.35 -14.94 -73.35
N LYS A 52 -128.56 -14.76 -73.91
CA LYS A 52 -129.06 -15.56 -75.04
C LYS A 52 -128.17 -15.40 -76.29
N ARG A 53 -127.64 -14.19 -76.52
CA ARG A 53 -126.76 -13.87 -77.66
C ARG A 53 -125.39 -14.53 -77.54
N LEU A 54 -124.83 -14.62 -76.33
CA LEU A 54 -123.57 -15.35 -76.11
C LEU A 54 -123.70 -16.85 -76.43
N LYS A 55 -124.86 -17.45 -76.15
CA LYS A 55 -125.15 -18.86 -76.49
C LYS A 55 -125.44 -19.06 -77.98
N SER A 56 -126.33 -18.25 -78.56
CA SER A 56 -126.72 -18.38 -79.97
C SER A 56 -125.57 -18.07 -80.92
N GLY A 57 -124.72 -17.10 -80.56
CA GLY A 57 -123.53 -16.70 -81.32
C GLY A 57 -122.27 -17.51 -81.01
N LYS A 58 -122.37 -18.65 -80.30
CA LYS A 58 -121.22 -19.52 -79.95
C LYS A 58 -120.00 -18.72 -79.45
N ALA A 59 -120.21 -17.79 -78.51
CA ALA A 59 -119.14 -16.93 -78.02
C ALA A 59 -117.92 -17.75 -77.56
N ARG A 60 -116.73 -17.40 -78.06
CA ARG A 60 -115.47 -18.04 -77.69
C ARG A 60 -114.37 -17.00 -77.51
N ILE A 61 -113.46 -17.26 -76.59
CA ILE A 61 -112.23 -16.50 -76.45
C ILE A 61 -111.26 -17.00 -77.52
N TYR A 62 -110.55 -16.07 -78.14
CA TYR A 62 -109.44 -16.31 -79.04
C TYR A 62 -108.22 -15.56 -78.51
N THR A 63 -107.18 -16.31 -78.15
CA THR A 63 -105.86 -15.81 -77.81
C THR A 63 -104.89 -16.21 -78.92
N GLY A 64 -103.99 -15.30 -79.30
CA GLY A 64 -102.91 -15.62 -80.25
C GLY A 64 -101.88 -16.57 -79.65
N ASP A 65 -101.71 -16.51 -78.33
CA ASP A 65 -100.73 -17.27 -77.56
C ASP A 65 -101.41 -18.27 -76.62
N SER A 66 -100.78 -19.44 -76.48
CA SER A 66 -101.35 -20.74 -76.10
C SER A 66 -101.63 -20.98 -74.61
N ALA A 67 -101.89 -19.95 -73.81
CA ALA A 67 -102.32 -20.11 -72.42
C ALA A 67 -103.65 -19.36 -72.17
N GLU A 68 -104.74 -20.12 -72.12
CA GLU A 68 -106.06 -19.60 -71.73
C GLU A 68 -106.10 -19.42 -70.20
N TYR A 69 -105.55 -18.32 -69.65
CA TYR A 69 -105.69 -18.02 -68.21
C TYR A 69 -107.12 -17.65 -67.83
N ILE A 70 -107.92 -17.21 -68.79
CA ILE A 70 -109.28 -16.68 -68.60
C ILE A 70 -110.27 -17.51 -69.43
N GLU A 71 -111.36 -17.91 -68.79
CA GLU A 71 -112.48 -18.64 -69.39
C GLU A 71 -113.74 -17.77 -69.45
N LEU A 72 -114.51 -17.89 -70.53
CA LEU A 72 -115.81 -17.26 -70.68
C LEU A 72 -116.94 -18.21 -70.24
N ASN A 73 -117.58 -17.90 -69.12
CA ASN A 73 -118.79 -18.61 -68.71
C ASN A 73 -120.01 -18.08 -69.49
N LYS A 74 -120.43 -18.84 -70.50
CA LYS A 74 -121.52 -18.49 -71.42
C LYS A 74 -122.91 -18.53 -70.78
N GLU A 75 -123.06 -19.16 -69.62
CA GLU A 75 -124.34 -19.24 -68.91
C GLU A 75 -124.62 -17.99 -68.09
N ARG A 76 -123.56 -17.43 -67.49
CA ARG A 76 -123.65 -16.26 -66.62
C ARG A 76 -123.19 -14.97 -67.29
N GLY A 77 -122.50 -15.07 -68.44
CA GLY A 77 -121.99 -13.90 -69.15
C GLY A 77 -120.76 -13.27 -68.50
N VAL A 78 -120.00 -14.04 -67.73
CA VAL A 78 -118.87 -13.54 -66.92
C VAL A 78 -117.55 -14.19 -67.36
N LEU A 79 -116.45 -13.46 -67.17
CA LEU A 79 -115.09 -13.97 -67.31
C LEU A 79 -114.63 -14.53 -65.97
N LEU A 80 -114.12 -15.76 -65.98
CA LEU A 80 -113.60 -16.47 -64.81
C LEU A 80 -112.14 -16.83 -65.02
N ILE A 81 -111.38 -16.95 -63.94
CA ILE A 81 -109.99 -17.42 -63.98
C ILE A 81 -109.96 -18.94 -64.18
N LYS A 82 -109.29 -19.41 -65.23
CA LYS A 82 -109.15 -20.83 -65.57
C LYS A 82 -107.92 -21.44 -64.89
N GLU A 83 -106.80 -20.72 -64.94
CA GLU A 83 -105.53 -21.10 -64.31
C GLU A 83 -104.98 -19.94 -63.47
N ARG A 84 -104.23 -20.26 -62.43
CA ARG A 84 -103.64 -19.27 -61.53
C ARG A 84 -102.65 -18.43 -62.36
N ILE A 85 -102.79 -17.12 -62.26
CA ILE A 85 -101.98 -16.17 -63.01
C ILE A 85 -100.82 -15.78 -62.10
N ASP A 86 -99.61 -16.11 -62.52
CA ASP A 86 -98.34 -15.71 -61.91
C ASP A 86 -97.75 -14.63 -62.83
N ARG A 87 -97.71 -13.40 -62.35
CA ARG A 87 -97.29 -12.23 -63.13
C ARG A 87 -95.79 -12.27 -63.40
N GLU A 88 -94.99 -12.77 -62.45
CA GLU A 88 -93.54 -12.86 -62.54
C GLU A 88 -93.12 -13.84 -63.64
N ALA A 89 -93.83 -14.97 -63.76
CA ALA A 89 -93.61 -15.94 -64.83
C ALA A 89 -94.04 -15.41 -66.22
N LEU A 90 -95.06 -14.55 -66.27
CA LEU A 90 -95.62 -14.01 -67.52
C LEU A 90 -94.86 -12.79 -68.06
N CYS A 91 -94.63 -11.82 -67.19
CA CYS A 91 -94.14 -10.49 -67.53
C CYS A 91 -92.78 -10.20 -66.87
N GLY A 92 -92.32 -11.01 -65.92
CA GLY A 92 -91.13 -10.72 -65.13
C GLY A 92 -91.25 -9.34 -64.47
N GLN A 93 -90.24 -8.49 -64.67
CA GLN A 93 -90.24 -7.11 -64.15
C GLN A 93 -90.84 -6.07 -65.11
N THR A 94 -91.53 -6.49 -66.18
CA THR A 94 -92.11 -5.56 -67.15
C THR A 94 -93.48 -5.03 -66.71
N THR A 95 -93.63 -3.69 -66.69
CA THR A 95 -94.88 -3.00 -66.38
C THR A 95 -95.29 -2.07 -67.54
N PRO A 96 -96.58 -1.99 -67.92
CA PRO A 96 -97.74 -2.73 -67.38
C PRO A 96 -97.81 -4.18 -67.90
N CYS A 97 -98.25 -5.11 -67.04
CA CYS A 97 -98.50 -6.50 -67.41
C CYS A 97 -99.99 -6.68 -67.75
N ALA A 98 -100.28 -7.05 -69.00
CA ALA A 98 -101.66 -7.19 -69.46
C ALA A 98 -101.86 -8.38 -70.38
N LEU A 99 -102.94 -9.12 -70.16
CA LEU A 99 -103.43 -10.18 -71.03
C LEU A 99 -104.36 -9.58 -72.09
N HIS A 100 -104.03 -9.81 -73.36
CA HIS A 100 -104.83 -9.34 -74.48
C HIS A 100 -105.51 -10.51 -75.18
N PHE A 101 -106.83 -10.49 -75.21
CA PHE A 101 -107.61 -11.52 -75.92
C PHE A 101 -108.85 -10.95 -76.59
N GLN A 102 -109.43 -11.73 -77.50
CA GLN A 102 -110.58 -11.33 -78.29
C GLN A 102 -111.74 -12.28 -78.04
N ILE A 103 -112.95 -11.76 -77.86
CA ILE A 103 -114.16 -12.57 -77.78
C ILE A 103 -114.86 -12.50 -79.12
N ILE A 104 -115.05 -13.66 -79.75
CA ILE A 104 -115.65 -13.80 -81.08
C ILE A 104 -117.05 -14.39 -80.94
N LEU A 105 -118.04 -13.73 -81.55
CA LEU A 105 -119.41 -14.21 -81.71
C LEU A 105 -119.68 -14.45 -83.19
N GLU A 106 -120.44 -15.50 -83.51
CA GLU A 106 -120.83 -15.90 -84.86
C GLU A 106 -122.30 -15.53 -85.14
N ASN A 107 -122.64 -15.29 -86.41
CA ASN A 107 -124.00 -15.05 -86.92
C ASN A 107 -124.83 -13.95 -86.19
N PRO A 108 -124.57 -12.64 -86.42
CA PRO A 108 -123.50 -12.05 -87.23
C PRO A 108 -122.13 -12.13 -86.55
N MET A 109 -121.06 -12.08 -87.36
CA MET A 109 -119.68 -12.13 -86.87
C MET A 109 -119.29 -10.80 -86.20
N GLU A 110 -119.00 -10.84 -84.91
CA GLU A 110 -118.57 -9.70 -84.09
C GLU A 110 -117.36 -10.13 -83.26
N PHE A 111 -116.37 -9.24 -83.11
CA PHE A 111 -115.24 -9.47 -82.23
C PHE A 111 -115.07 -8.29 -81.27
N PHE A 112 -114.83 -8.60 -80.00
CA PHE A 112 -114.59 -7.62 -78.93
C PHE A 112 -113.17 -7.81 -78.39
N ARG A 113 -112.43 -6.71 -78.25
CA ARG A 113 -111.10 -6.73 -77.64
C ARG A 113 -111.23 -6.54 -76.14
N VAL A 114 -110.67 -7.47 -75.38
CA VAL A 114 -110.63 -7.42 -73.93
C VAL A 114 -109.18 -7.39 -73.49
N THR A 115 -108.86 -6.43 -72.62
CA THR A 115 -107.55 -6.34 -71.97
C THR A 115 -107.75 -6.58 -70.48
N VAL A 116 -106.97 -7.49 -69.90
CA VAL A 116 -106.97 -7.71 -68.46
C VAL A 116 -105.61 -7.35 -67.93
N GLU A 117 -105.53 -6.24 -67.21
CA GLU A 117 -104.32 -5.79 -66.52
C GLU A 117 -104.15 -6.59 -65.23
N ILE A 118 -102.96 -7.16 -65.05
CA ILE A 118 -102.60 -7.94 -63.88
C ILE A 118 -101.83 -7.02 -62.93
N THR A 119 -102.41 -6.76 -61.76
CA THR A 119 -101.75 -5.99 -60.70
C THR A 119 -100.92 -6.91 -59.83
N ASP A 120 -99.71 -6.47 -59.54
CA ASP A 120 -98.71 -7.15 -58.72
C ASP A 120 -99.17 -7.32 -57.26
N VAL A 121 -98.86 -8.48 -56.67
CA VAL A 121 -99.10 -8.78 -55.25
C VAL A 121 -97.76 -9.12 -54.60
N ASN A 122 -97.52 -8.64 -53.37
CA ASN A 122 -96.27 -8.90 -52.64
C ASN A 122 -96.18 -10.35 -52.15
N ASP A 123 -95.87 -11.29 -53.04
CA ASP A 123 -95.75 -12.71 -52.75
C ASP A 123 -94.32 -13.25 -52.87
N ASN A 124 -93.37 -12.44 -53.37
CA ASN A 124 -91.95 -12.74 -53.34
C ASN A 124 -91.20 -11.88 -52.33
N SER A 125 -90.26 -12.49 -51.62
CA SER A 125 -89.38 -11.76 -50.70
C SER A 125 -88.05 -11.42 -51.38
N PRO A 126 -87.39 -10.31 -51.01
CA PRO A 126 -86.03 -10.02 -51.47
C PRO A 126 -85.06 -11.18 -51.16
N THR A 127 -84.26 -11.62 -52.14
CA THR A 127 -83.29 -12.71 -51.96
C THR A 127 -81.88 -12.30 -52.36
N PHE A 128 -80.88 -12.81 -51.62
CA PHE A 128 -79.47 -12.67 -51.99
C PHE A 128 -79.00 -13.93 -52.72
N LYS A 129 -78.08 -13.77 -53.69
CA LYS A 129 -77.50 -14.91 -54.43
C LYS A 129 -76.68 -15.86 -53.54
N LYS A 130 -76.15 -15.33 -52.44
CA LYS A 130 -75.34 -16.08 -51.47
C LYS A 130 -75.89 -15.83 -50.07
N ASN A 131 -75.81 -16.85 -49.23
CA ASN A 131 -76.25 -16.79 -47.83
C ASN A 131 -75.18 -16.16 -46.92
N GLU A 132 -73.92 -16.17 -47.36
CA GLU A 132 -72.79 -15.58 -46.64
C GLU A 132 -71.84 -14.83 -47.58
N ARG A 133 -71.16 -13.82 -47.03
CA ARG A 133 -70.11 -13.08 -47.71
C ARG A 133 -68.93 -12.84 -46.77
N ARG A 134 -67.74 -13.26 -47.19
CA ARG A 134 -66.48 -13.00 -46.47
C ARG A 134 -65.74 -11.80 -47.04
N PHE A 135 -65.24 -10.94 -46.16
CA PHE A 135 -64.30 -9.86 -46.46
C PHE A 135 -63.06 -10.02 -45.60
N GLU A 136 -61.90 -9.73 -46.19
CA GLU A 136 -60.61 -9.65 -45.51
C GLU A 136 -60.16 -8.20 -45.61
N ILE A 137 -60.08 -7.52 -44.46
CA ILE A 137 -59.85 -6.08 -44.40
C ILE A 137 -58.68 -5.84 -43.44
N SER A 138 -57.63 -5.19 -43.92
CA SER A 138 -56.50 -4.74 -43.09
C SER A 138 -56.96 -3.82 -41.97
N GLU A 139 -56.41 -3.94 -40.77
CA GLU A 139 -56.74 -3.00 -39.69
C GLU A 139 -56.28 -1.57 -39.96
N THR A 140 -55.21 -1.43 -40.73
CA THR A 140 -54.71 -0.16 -41.29
C THR A 140 -55.59 0.40 -42.42
N ALA A 141 -56.75 -0.20 -42.71
CA ALA A 141 -57.68 0.32 -43.70
C ALA A 141 -58.20 1.71 -43.30
N VAL A 142 -58.03 2.67 -44.21
CA VAL A 142 -58.42 4.07 -43.98
C VAL A 142 -59.94 4.18 -43.81
N THR A 143 -60.35 4.97 -42.81
CA THR A 143 -61.76 5.33 -42.59
C THR A 143 -62.33 6.03 -43.83
N GLY A 144 -63.51 5.60 -44.27
CA GLY A 144 -64.15 6.03 -45.52
C GLY A 144 -63.94 5.07 -46.70
N SER A 145 -63.11 4.03 -46.54
CA SER A 145 -62.99 2.94 -47.51
C SER A 145 -64.34 2.25 -47.76
N THR A 146 -64.62 1.94 -49.03
CA THR A 146 -65.92 1.40 -49.46
C THR A 146 -65.78 -0.02 -49.99
N PHE A 147 -66.59 -0.94 -49.47
CA PHE A 147 -66.65 -2.34 -49.85
C PHE A 147 -67.97 -2.61 -50.58
N MET A 148 -67.87 -3.19 -51.77
CA MET A 148 -69.03 -3.45 -52.63
C MET A 148 -69.85 -4.62 -52.09
N LEU A 149 -71.16 -4.42 -51.89
CA LEU A 149 -72.10 -5.46 -51.50
C LEU A 149 -72.95 -5.88 -52.71
N GLU A 150 -73.30 -7.16 -52.77
CA GLU A 150 -74.22 -7.68 -53.77
C GLU A 150 -75.64 -7.21 -53.44
N ARG A 151 -76.38 -6.73 -54.44
CA ARG A 151 -77.79 -6.35 -54.27
C ARG A 151 -78.67 -7.58 -54.10
N ALA A 152 -79.70 -7.46 -53.27
CA ALA A 152 -80.82 -8.39 -53.27
C ALA A 152 -81.62 -8.27 -54.57
N MET A 153 -82.23 -9.38 -54.96
CA MET A 153 -83.11 -9.52 -56.11
C MET A 153 -84.52 -9.77 -55.61
N ASP A 154 -85.45 -9.00 -56.15
CA ASP A 154 -86.86 -9.05 -55.83
C ASP A 154 -87.64 -9.11 -57.15
N PRO A 155 -88.37 -10.20 -57.43
CA PRO A 155 -89.19 -10.34 -58.63
C PRO A 155 -90.34 -9.33 -58.74
N ASP A 156 -90.83 -8.85 -57.60
CA ASP A 156 -92.00 -7.98 -57.51
C ASP A 156 -91.67 -6.57 -58.01
N VAL A 157 -92.70 -5.83 -58.43
CA VAL A 157 -92.54 -4.52 -59.10
C VAL A 157 -93.14 -3.39 -58.28
N ASP A 158 -92.82 -2.16 -58.67
CA ASP A 158 -93.31 -0.93 -58.03
C ASP A 158 -93.04 -0.87 -56.51
N VAL A 159 -94.10 -0.86 -55.69
CA VAL A 159 -94.01 -0.69 -54.23
C VAL A 159 -93.65 -2.00 -53.54
N ASN A 160 -94.02 -3.15 -54.13
CA ASN A 160 -93.75 -4.48 -53.58
C ASN A 160 -92.32 -4.93 -53.88
N GLY A 161 -91.62 -4.30 -54.82
CA GLY A 161 -90.22 -4.59 -55.05
C GLY A 161 -89.27 -4.09 -53.95
N LEU A 162 -88.00 -4.45 -54.09
CA LEU A 162 -86.90 -4.06 -53.19
C LEU A 162 -86.88 -2.56 -52.86
N HIS A 163 -87.11 -2.22 -51.59
CA HIS A 163 -87.23 -0.84 -51.14
C HIS A 163 -85.96 -0.32 -50.44
N SER A 164 -85.51 -1.01 -49.39
CA SER A 164 -84.46 -0.53 -48.49
C SER A 164 -83.52 -1.64 -47.99
N TYR A 165 -82.39 -1.22 -47.43
CA TYR A 165 -81.39 -2.10 -46.83
C TYR A 165 -81.00 -1.61 -45.44
N ILE A 166 -80.80 -2.56 -44.53
CA ILE A 166 -80.38 -2.32 -43.14
C ILE A 166 -79.15 -3.17 -42.86
N LEU A 167 -78.11 -2.58 -42.27
CA LEU A 167 -76.91 -3.28 -41.82
C LEU A 167 -76.88 -3.27 -40.29
N ASN A 168 -76.61 -4.42 -39.66
CA ASN A 168 -76.52 -4.54 -38.20
C ASN A 168 -75.36 -5.49 -37.82
N PRO A 169 -74.48 -5.15 -36.87
CA PRO A 169 -74.33 -3.87 -36.17
C PRO A 169 -73.65 -2.77 -37.01
N THR A 170 -73.90 -1.50 -36.68
CA THR A 170 -73.32 -0.32 -37.37
C THR A 170 -72.13 0.29 -36.62
N ALA A 171 -71.41 -0.50 -35.82
CA ALA A 171 -70.34 0.01 -34.94
C ALA A 171 -69.11 0.50 -35.72
N ASN A 172 -68.57 -0.36 -36.60
CA ASN A 172 -67.41 -0.06 -37.45
C ASN A 172 -67.82 0.26 -38.89
N PHE A 173 -68.95 -0.26 -39.35
CA PHE A 173 -69.39 -0.16 -40.74
C PHE A 173 -70.76 0.52 -40.85
N GLN A 174 -70.94 1.33 -41.89
CA GLN A 174 -72.21 1.96 -42.23
C GLN A 174 -72.56 1.72 -43.69
N LEU A 175 -73.86 1.54 -43.96
CA LEU A 175 -74.34 1.34 -45.31
C LEU A 175 -74.48 2.67 -46.07
N LYS A 176 -74.00 2.71 -47.31
CA LYS A 176 -74.17 3.83 -48.24
C LYS A 176 -74.82 3.35 -49.52
N LEU A 177 -75.98 3.94 -49.84
CA LEU A 177 -76.72 3.67 -51.06
C LEU A 177 -76.39 4.75 -52.10
N LYS A 178 -76.02 4.35 -53.31
CA LYS A 178 -75.81 5.27 -54.45
C LYS A 178 -76.75 4.90 -55.59
N ASN A 179 -77.50 5.88 -56.09
CA ASN A 179 -78.34 5.69 -57.27
C ASN A 179 -77.45 5.64 -58.51
N GLN A 180 -77.66 4.62 -59.34
CA GLN A 180 -76.99 4.48 -60.64
C GLN A 180 -77.87 5.07 -61.75
N PRO A 181 -77.27 5.50 -62.88
CA PRO A 181 -77.99 6.09 -64.01
C PRO A 181 -78.93 5.10 -64.72
N ASP A 182 -78.80 3.80 -64.46
CA ASP A 182 -79.69 2.73 -64.94
C ASP A 182 -80.95 2.55 -64.06
N GLY A 183 -81.13 3.38 -63.04
CA GLY A 183 -82.22 3.28 -62.06
C GLY A 183 -81.97 2.28 -60.92
N SER A 184 -80.86 1.53 -60.94
CA SER A 184 -80.50 0.59 -59.88
C SER A 184 -79.84 1.29 -58.68
N LYS A 185 -80.01 0.73 -57.47
CA LYS A 185 -79.32 1.20 -56.27
C LYS A 185 -78.05 0.36 -56.05
N LYS A 186 -76.89 1.01 -56.02
CA LYS A 186 -75.60 0.42 -55.61
C LYS A 186 -75.52 0.42 -54.08
N VAL A 187 -75.17 -0.74 -53.51
CA VAL A 187 -75.05 -0.94 -52.06
C VAL A 187 -73.57 -1.03 -51.69
N GLU A 188 -73.08 -0.07 -50.93
CA GLU A 188 -71.69 -0.03 -50.46
C GLU A 188 -71.66 -0.07 -48.93
N MET A 189 -70.80 -0.89 -48.35
CA MET A 189 -70.45 -0.86 -46.94
C MET A 189 -69.25 0.05 -46.75
N VAL A 190 -69.33 1.04 -45.87
CA VAL A 190 -68.28 2.04 -45.65
C VAL A 190 -67.71 1.88 -44.24
N LEU A 191 -66.38 1.81 -44.13
CA LEU A 191 -65.70 1.79 -42.84
C LEU A 191 -65.77 3.18 -42.20
N GLN A 192 -66.37 3.29 -41.02
CA GLN A 192 -66.54 4.56 -40.29
C GLN A 192 -65.56 4.72 -39.13
N LYS A 193 -65.21 3.61 -38.48
CA LYS A 193 -64.22 3.57 -37.38
C LYS A 193 -63.07 2.66 -37.79
N PRO A 194 -61.83 2.97 -37.37
CA PRO A 194 -60.71 2.07 -37.60
C PRO A 194 -61.01 0.67 -37.03
N LEU A 195 -60.42 -0.33 -37.66
CA LEU A 195 -60.43 -1.70 -37.16
C LEU A 195 -59.17 -1.88 -36.31
N ASP A 196 -59.22 -2.87 -35.43
CA ASP A 196 -58.18 -3.20 -34.45
C ASP A 196 -58.33 -4.71 -34.20
N ARG A 197 -57.38 -5.49 -34.73
CA ARG A 197 -57.43 -6.95 -34.73
C ARG A 197 -57.19 -7.48 -33.33
N GLU A 198 -56.30 -6.87 -32.56
CA GLU A 198 -55.94 -7.22 -31.18
C GLU A 198 -57.17 -7.13 -30.27
N LYS A 199 -58.05 -6.17 -30.55
CA LYS A 199 -59.34 -6.04 -29.85
C LYS A 199 -60.41 -6.97 -30.40
N GLN A 200 -60.53 -7.10 -31.73
CA GLN A 200 -61.55 -7.93 -32.36
C GLN A 200 -61.13 -8.45 -33.75
N GLU A 201 -60.62 -9.67 -33.81
CA GLU A 201 -60.17 -10.33 -35.05
C GLU A 201 -61.29 -10.61 -36.07
N GLN A 202 -62.52 -10.90 -35.59
CA GLN A 202 -63.65 -11.24 -36.46
C GLN A 202 -64.91 -10.44 -36.12
N ILE A 203 -65.51 -9.84 -37.14
CA ILE A 203 -66.75 -9.08 -37.05
C ILE A 203 -67.81 -9.76 -37.91
N SER A 204 -68.95 -10.11 -37.31
CA SER A 204 -70.09 -10.66 -38.04
C SER A 204 -71.20 -9.61 -38.13
N LEU A 205 -71.61 -9.30 -39.36
CA LEU A 205 -72.67 -8.35 -39.68
C LEU A 205 -73.81 -9.08 -40.39
N VAL A 206 -75.02 -8.55 -40.27
CA VAL A 206 -76.21 -9.03 -40.98
C VAL A 206 -76.72 -7.88 -41.85
N LEU A 207 -76.81 -8.13 -43.16
CA LEU A 207 -77.43 -7.23 -44.11
C LEU A 207 -78.85 -7.74 -44.40
N THR A 208 -79.83 -6.90 -44.11
CA THR A 208 -81.25 -7.17 -44.35
C THR A 208 -81.74 -6.31 -45.51
N ALA A 209 -82.32 -6.93 -46.52
CA ALA A 209 -83.06 -6.28 -47.59
C ALA A 209 -84.56 -6.32 -47.27
N LEU A 210 -85.25 -5.21 -47.46
CA LEU A 210 -86.68 -5.06 -47.18
C LEU A 210 -87.40 -4.61 -48.45
N ASP A 211 -88.52 -5.25 -48.74
CA ASP A 211 -89.47 -4.78 -49.74
C ASP A 211 -90.31 -3.59 -49.19
N GLY A 212 -91.15 -3.01 -50.04
CA GLY A 212 -92.08 -1.94 -49.66
C GLY A 212 -93.54 -2.37 -49.56
N GLY A 213 -93.83 -3.67 -49.67
CA GLY A 213 -95.19 -4.22 -49.66
C GLY A 213 -95.83 -4.30 -48.27
N GLU A 214 -97.13 -4.58 -48.23
CA GLU A 214 -97.89 -4.86 -47.00
C GLU A 214 -98.54 -6.25 -47.09
N PRO A 215 -98.09 -7.27 -46.32
CA PRO A 215 -97.05 -7.24 -45.30
C PRO A 215 -95.63 -7.14 -45.89
N GLN A 216 -94.73 -6.50 -45.14
CA GLN A 216 -93.33 -6.34 -45.54
C GLN A 216 -92.57 -7.67 -45.41
N LEU A 217 -91.93 -8.13 -46.48
CA LEU A 217 -91.05 -9.30 -46.48
C LEU A 217 -89.58 -8.86 -46.49
N SER A 218 -88.71 -9.76 -46.03
CA SER A 218 -87.29 -9.45 -45.83
C SER A 218 -86.38 -10.60 -46.21
N GLY A 219 -85.25 -10.29 -46.83
CA GLY A 219 -84.13 -11.20 -47.05
C GLY A 219 -82.92 -10.83 -46.20
N THR A 220 -82.16 -11.82 -45.74
CA THR A 220 -80.94 -11.56 -44.95
C THR A 220 -79.72 -12.28 -45.54
N VAL A 221 -78.54 -11.68 -45.39
CA VAL A 221 -77.24 -12.30 -45.71
C VAL A 221 -76.25 -12.01 -44.57
N GLN A 222 -75.46 -13.02 -44.20
CA GLN A 222 -74.41 -12.87 -43.19
C GLN A 222 -73.12 -12.38 -43.84
N ILE A 223 -72.49 -11.39 -43.23
CA ILE A 223 -71.21 -10.83 -43.66
C ILE A 223 -70.17 -11.12 -42.58
N HIS A 224 -69.15 -11.88 -42.92
CA HIS A 224 -68.02 -12.15 -42.05
C HIS A 224 -66.84 -11.31 -42.48
N VAL A 225 -66.45 -10.36 -41.65
CA VAL A 225 -65.24 -9.57 -41.82
C VAL A 225 -64.15 -10.20 -40.95
N ILE A 226 -63.06 -10.61 -41.60
CA ILE A 226 -61.82 -11.02 -40.93
C ILE A 226 -60.87 -9.83 -41.02
N VAL A 227 -60.43 -9.36 -39.87
CA VAL A 227 -59.44 -8.29 -39.78
C VAL A 227 -58.07 -8.91 -40.04
N LEU A 228 -57.38 -8.41 -41.07
CA LEU A 228 -56.01 -8.81 -41.37
C LEU A 228 -55.05 -8.00 -40.50
N ASP A 229 -54.08 -8.71 -39.96
CA ASP A 229 -52.97 -8.20 -39.14
C ASP A 229 -52.09 -7.24 -39.95
N ALA A 230 -51.68 -6.16 -39.31
CA ALA A 230 -50.65 -5.23 -39.77
C ALA A 230 -49.67 -4.99 -38.62
N ASN A 231 -48.42 -4.66 -38.96
CA ASN A 231 -47.37 -4.43 -37.98
C ASN A 231 -47.52 -3.05 -37.31
N ASP A 232 -48.47 -2.91 -36.39
CA ASP A 232 -48.79 -1.66 -35.71
C ASP A 232 -48.57 -1.68 -34.19
N ASN A 233 -48.25 -2.85 -33.62
CA ASN A 233 -47.68 -2.97 -32.29
C ASN A 233 -46.18 -3.24 -32.40
N ALA A 234 -45.40 -2.56 -31.56
CA ALA A 234 -43.98 -2.86 -31.43
C ALA A 234 -43.78 -3.89 -30.30
N PRO A 235 -42.69 -4.68 -30.32
CA PRO A 235 -42.35 -5.54 -29.20
C PRO A 235 -42.21 -4.71 -27.93
N VAL A 236 -42.65 -5.21 -26.77
CA VAL A 236 -42.50 -4.51 -25.49
C VAL A 236 -41.75 -5.39 -24.50
N PHE A 237 -40.63 -4.90 -23.96
CA PHE A 237 -39.90 -5.62 -22.91
C PHE A 237 -40.72 -5.75 -21.62
N THR A 238 -40.58 -6.88 -20.93
CA THR A 238 -41.25 -7.09 -19.62
C THR A 238 -40.72 -6.19 -18.50
N GLN A 239 -39.50 -5.65 -18.65
CA GLN A 239 -38.83 -4.76 -17.68
C GLN A 239 -38.08 -3.65 -18.40
N GLU A 240 -38.13 -2.43 -17.86
CA GLU A 240 -37.33 -1.29 -18.34
C GLU A 240 -35.82 -1.45 -18.03
N ILE A 241 -35.50 -2.15 -16.94
CA ILE A 241 -34.13 -2.43 -16.50
C ILE A 241 -34.03 -3.87 -16.00
N TYR A 242 -33.19 -4.67 -16.65
CA TYR A 242 -32.78 -5.98 -16.19
C TYR A 242 -31.51 -5.88 -15.35
N LYS A 243 -31.50 -6.53 -14.19
CA LYS A 243 -30.31 -6.64 -13.33
C LYS A 243 -29.86 -8.07 -13.28
N ALA A 244 -28.56 -8.29 -13.46
CA ALA A 244 -27.93 -9.60 -13.33
C ALA A 244 -26.66 -9.46 -12.50
N THR A 245 -26.28 -10.54 -11.82
CA THR A 245 -25.03 -10.61 -11.08
C THR A 245 -24.22 -11.78 -11.59
N VAL A 246 -22.92 -11.60 -11.76
CA VAL A 246 -22.01 -12.66 -12.19
C VAL A 246 -20.76 -12.61 -11.32
N VAL A 247 -20.34 -13.78 -10.84
CA VAL A 247 -19.08 -13.90 -10.09
C VAL A 247 -17.94 -13.76 -11.07
N GLU A 248 -16.90 -12.98 -10.76
CA GLU A 248 -15.74 -12.94 -11.63
C GLU A 248 -15.08 -14.32 -11.76
N ASN A 249 -14.18 -14.48 -12.74
CA ASN A 249 -13.60 -15.79 -13.05
C ASN A 249 -14.62 -16.89 -13.45
N SER A 250 -15.92 -16.54 -13.61
CA SER A 250 -16.94 -17.47 -14.08
C SER A 250 -16.58 -18.06 -15.45
N PRO A 251 -16.85 -19.36 -15.67
CA PRO A 251 -16.53 -20.01 -16.93
C PRO A 251 -17.35 -19.44 -18.09
N LYS A 252 -16.76 -19.48 -19.27
CA LYS A 252 -17.46 -19.14 -20.52
C LYS A 252 -18.68 -20.05 -20.72
N GLY A 253 -19.78 -19.47 -21.17
CA GLY A 253 -21.09 -20.11 -21.34
C GLY A 253 -22.02 -19.97 -20.14
N THR A 254 -21.60 -19.29 -19.06
CA THR A 254 -22.46 -19.01 -17.90
C THR A 254 -23.67 -18.18 -18.31
N LEU A 255 -24.86 -18.67 -17.98
CA LEU A 255 -26.13 -17.97 -18.20
C LEU A 255 -26.35 -16.97 -17.08
N MET A 256 -26.45 -15.68 -17.42
CA MET A 256 -26.60 -14.60 -16.42
C MET A 256 -28.07 -14.26 -16.20
N THR A 257 -28.79 -13.96 -17.28
CA THR A 257 -30.21 -13.61 -17.22
C THR A 257 -30.89 -13.90 -18.56
N LYS A 258 -32.22 -13.86 -18.55
CA LYS A 258 -33.06 -14.04 -19.73
C LYS A 258 -33.96 -12.82 -19.89
N VAL A 259 -33.85 -12.17 -21.04
CA VAL A 259 -34.71 -11.04 -21.40
C VAL A 259 -35.92 -11.56 -22.15
N SER A 260 -37.04 -10.84 -22.04
CA SER A 260 -38.26 -11.21 -22.74
C SER A 260 -38.98 -9.94 -23.17
N ALA A 261 -39.40 -9.92 -24.43
CA ALA A 261 -40.33 -8.96 -24.99
C ALA A 261 -41.56 -9.69 -25.54
N SER A 262 -42.69 -9.01 -25.55
CA SER A 262 -43.95 -9.51 -26.09
C SER A 262 -44.50 -8.55 -27.13
N ASP A 263 -44.89 -9.09 -28.27
CA ASP A 263 -45.57 -8.38 -29.34
C ASP A 263 -47.04 -8.84 -29.40
N ALA A 264 -47.97 -7.91 -29.66
CA ALA A 264 -49.40 -8.17 -29.66
C ALA A 264 -49.95 -8.63 -31.03
N ASP A 265 -49.15 -8.46 -32.09
CA ASP A 265 -49.51 -8.80 -33.47
C ASP A 265 -49.58 -10.32 -33.68
N LYS A 266 -49.73 -10.79 -34.92
CA LYS A 266 -49.86 -12.23 -35.24
C LYS A 266 -48.92 -12.67 -36.36
N GLY A 267 -48.31 -13.84 -36.17
CA GLY A 267 -47.47 -14.46 -37.20
C GLY A 267 -46.06 -13.86 -37.21
N SER A 268 -45.55 -13.46 -38.36
CA SER A 268 -44.20 -12.87 -38.49
C SER A 268 -44.07 -11.55 -37.73
N ASN A 269 -45.14 -10.75 -37.70
CA ASN A 269 -45.18 -9.47 -36.97
C ASN A 269 -45.08 -9.68 -35.45
N SER A 270 -45.47 -10.85 -34.95
CA SER A 270 -45.32 -11.20 -33.53
C SER A 270 -43.98 -11.84 -33.16
N LEU A 271 -43.14 -12.17 -34.15
CA LEU A 271 -41.91 -12.89 -33.92
C LEU A 271 -40.79 -11.91 -33.58
N VAL A 272 -40.35 -11.95 -32.34
CA VAL A 272 -39.35 -11.03 -31.80
C VAL A 272 -37.96 -11.62 -31.89
N SER A 273 -37.02 -10.84 -32.40
CA SER A 273 -35.58 -11.11 -32.38
C SER A 273 -34.87 -10.17 -31.43
N TYR A 274 -33.93 -10.69 -30.65
CA TYR A 274 -33.15 -9.91 -29.70
C TYR A 274 -31.77 -9.59 -30.27
N SER A 275 -31.30 -8.37 -30.01
CA SER A 275 -29.94 -7.97 -30.35
C SER A 275 -29.34 -7.06 -29.28
N LEU A 276 -28.02 -7.02 -29.25
CA LEU A 276 -27.26 -6.14 -28.36
C LEU A 276 -26.84 -4.91 -29.14
N SER A 277 -27.18 -3.72 -28.65
CA SER A 277 -26.87 -2.43 -29.29
C SER A 277 -25.38 -2.21 -29.56
N SER A 278 -24.52 -2.80 -28.72
CA SER A 278 -23.07 -2.80 -28.88
C SER A 278 -22.56 -4.21 -28.67
N SER A 279 -22.04 -4.83 -29.73
CA SER A 279 -21.32 -6.09 -29.61
C SER A 279 -20.12 -5.90 -28.69
N THR A 280 -20.08 -6.63 -27.58
CA THR A 280 -18.90 -6.70 -26.71
C THR A 280 -18.29 -8.09 -26.85
N ASP A 281 -16.97 -8.20 -26.74
CA ASP A 281 -16.30 -9.51 -26.72
C ASP A 281 -16.54 -10.29 -25.42
N LEU A 282 -17.35 -9.73 -24.50
CA LEU A 282 -17.61 -10.25 -23.16
C LEU A 282 -18.96 -10.96 -23.06
N PHE A 283 -19.99 -10.45 -23.74
CA PHE A 283 -21.37 -10.90 -23.59
C PHE A 283 -22.02 -11.21 -24.93
N GLU A 284 -22.77 -12.31 -24.96
CA GLU A 284 -23.53 -12.75 -26.12
C GLU A 284 -25.00 -12.90 -25.74
N LEU A 285 -25.88 -12.31 -26.55
CA LEU A 285 -27.32 -12.44 -26.41
C LEU A 285 -27.85 -13.31 -27.54
N ASP A 286 -28.49 -14.42 -27.18
CA ASP A 286 -29.12 -15.31 -28.15
C ASP A 286 -30.36 -14.64 -28.76
N SER A 287 -30.41 -14.59 -30.10
CA SER A 287 -31.42 -13.82 -30.85
C SER A 287 -32.84 -14.34 -30.68
N ASP A 288 -33.01 -15.64 -30.42
CA ASP A 288 -34.30 -16.29 -30.47
C ASP A 288 -34.84 -16.54 -29.05
N SER A 289 -33.96 -16.95 -28.13
CA SER A 289 -34.32 -17.27 -26.75
C SER A 289 -34.26 -16.06 -25.80
N GLY A 290 -33.48 -15.03 -26.12
CA GLY A 290 -33.23 -13.90 -25.23
C GLY A 290 -32.32 -14.26 -24.04
N GLU A 291 -31.56 -15.36 -24.11
CA GLU A 291 -30.61 -15.74 -23.08
C GLU A 291 -29.30 -14.95 -23.21
N LEU A 292 -28.90 -14.23 -22.16
CA LEU A 292 -27.61 -13.53 -22.10
C LEU A 292 -26.55 -14.41 -21.44
N ARG A 293 -25.48 -14.70 -22.19
CA ARG A 293 -24.37 -15.57 -21.78
C ARG A 293 -23.04 -14.84 -21.76
N LEU A 294 -22.17 -15.29 -20.86
CA LEU A 294 -20.78 -14.82 -20.76
C LEU A 294 -19.90 -15.55 -21.78
N ILE A 295 -19.19 -14.83 -22.65
CA ILE A 295 -18.25 -15.40 -23.66
C ILE A 295 -16.79 -14.96 -23.45
N GLY A 296 -16.60 -13.84 -22.75
CA GLY A 296 -15.29 -13.31 -22.38
C GLY A 296 -14.85 -13.69 -20.96
N GLN A 297 -13.75 -13.11 -20.53
CA GLN A 297 -13.31 -13.14 -19.14
C GLN A 297 -13.67 -11.81 -18.49
N ILE A 298 -14.26 -11.90 -17.31
CA ILE A 298 -14.63 -10.75 -16.47
C ILE A 298 -13.70 -10.72 -15.27
N ASP A 299 -13.37 -9.51 -14.85
CA ASP A 299 -12.37 -9.17 -13.85
C ASP A 299 -12.91 -7.94 -13.11
N TYR A 300 -13.13 -8.09 -11.81
CA TYR A 300 -13.79 -7.09 -10.97
C TYR A 300 -12.91 -5.84 -10.81
N GLU A 301 -11.61 -6.01 -10.68
CA GLU A 301 -10.60 -4.95 -10.49
C GLU A 301 -10.53 -4.03 -11.72
N LYS A 302 -10.82 -4.56 -12.91
CA LYS A 302 -10.92 -3.76 -14.14
C LYS A 302 -12.24 -3.00 -14.27
N ALA A 303 -13.36 -3.65 -14.00
CA ALA A 303 -14.68 -3.06 -14.14
C ALA A 303 -15.72 -3.75 -13.24
N GLN A 304 -16.21 -3.04 -12.23
CA GLN A 304 -17.16 -3.61 -11.24
C GLN A 304 -18.58 -3.82 -11.79
N HIS A 305 -18.95 -3.13 -12.87
CA HIS A 305 -20.27 -3.27 -13.48
C HIS A 305 -20.24 -2.95 -14.98
N TYR A 306 -21.14 -3.59 -15.72
CA TYR A 306 -21.38 -3.33 -17.14
C TYR A 306 -22.81 -2.84 -17.36
N GLN A 307 -22.95 -1.84 -18.23
CA GLN A 307 -24.25 -1.34 -18.66
C GLN A 307 -24.35 -1.44 -20.17
N MET A 308 -25.41 -2.09 -20.65
CA MET A 308 -25.65 -2.28 -22.07
C MET A 308 -27.11 -2.03 -22.39
N PHE A 309 -27.40 -1.65 -23.63
CA PHE A 309 -28.76 -1.60 -24.14
C PHE A 309 -29.03 -2.82 -25.01
N ILE A 310 -30.20 -3.42 -24.80
CA ILE A 310 -30.73 -4.52 -25.60
C ILE A 310 -31.87 -3.98 -26.45
N GLU A 311 -32.02 -4.52 -27.64
CA GLU A 311 -33.07 -4.17 -28.58
C GLU A 311 -33.87 -5.43 -28.93
N ALA A 312 -35.18 -5.33 -28.86
CA ALA A 312 -36.11 -6.34 -29.34
C ALA A 312 -36.78 -5.80 -30.60
N MET A 313 -36.67 -6.52 -31.71
CA MET A 313 -37.19 -6.10 -33.02
C MET A 313 -38.04 -7.22 -33.62
N ASP A 314 -39.24 -6.87 -34.08
CA ASP A 314 -40.11 -7.77 -34.83
C ASP A 314 -39.57 -7.96 -36.27
N GLU A 315 -40.16 -8.89 -37.05
CA GLU A 315 -39.80 -9.03 -38.47
C GLU A 315 -40.33 -7.88 -39.36
N GLY A 316 -41.22 -7.04 -38.83
CA GLY A 316 -41.79 -5.87 -39.49
C GLY A 316 -40.92 -4.60 -39.41
N GLY A 317 -39.90 -4.60 -38.55
CA GLY A 317 -38.96 -3.51 -38.31
C GLY A 317 -39.35 -2.53 -37.20
N LEU A 318 -40.37 -2.80 -36.37
CA LEU A 318 -40.58 -2.03 -35.14
C LEU A 318 -39.74 -2.62 -34.01
N SER A 319 -39.19 -1.75 -33.17
CA SER A 319 -38.33 -2.15 -32.07
C SER A 319 -38.58 -1.38 -30.79
N ASP A 320 -38.23 -2.03 -29.68
CA ASP A 320 -38.15 -1.45 -28.34
C ASP A 320 -36.77 -1.71 -27.75
N SER A 321 -36.38 -0.89 -26.78
CA SER A 321 -35.06 -0.93 -26.16
C SER A 321 -35.17 -0.96 -24.64
N SER A 322 -34.36 -1.79 -24.01
CA SER A 322 -34.27 -1.90 -22.55
C SER A 322 -32.82 -1.87 -22.10
N LYS A 323 -32.58 -1.60 -20.82
CA LYS A 323 -31.23 -1.54 -20.23
C LYS A 323 -30.95 -2.80 -19.43
N ILE A 324 -29.73 -3.33 -19.58
CA ILE A 324 -29.22 -4.38 -18.71
C ILE A 324 -28.03 -3.87 -17.91
N ILE A 325 -28.05 -4.13 -16.61
CA ILE A 325 -26.97 -3.82 -15.66
C ILE A 325 -26.46 -5.14 -15.11
N ILE A 326 -25.17 -5.39 -15.30
CA ILE A 326 -24.49 -6.58 -14.81
C ILE A 326 -23.53 -6.14 -13.72
N ASP A 327 -23.80 -6.55 -12.49
CA ASP A 327 -22.92 -6.31 -11.35
C ASP A 327 -21.97 -7.51 -11.18
N ILE A 328 -20.68 -7.24 -11.08
CA ILE A 328 -19.67 -8.29 -10.88
C ILE A 328 -19.49 -8.51 -9.37
N ILE A 329 -19.44 -9.77 -8.97
CA ILE A 329 -19.14 -10.16 -7.59
C ILE A 329 -17.66 -10.52 -7.52
N ASP A 330 -16.94 -9.77 -6.68
CA ASP A 330 -15.53 -9.95 -6.32
C ASP A 330 -15.28 -11.33 -5.69
N VAL A 331 -14.18 -11.96 -6.09
CA VAL A 331 -13.60 -13.17 -5.53
C VAL A 331 -12.17 -12.88 -5.11
N ASN A 332 -11.78 -13.35 -3.93
CA ASN A 332 -10.41 -13.24 -3.41
C ASN A 332 -9.39 -13.96 -4.31
N ASP A 333 -8.90 -13.27 -5.34
CA ASP A 333 -7.98 -13.79 -6.35
C ASP A 333 -6.67 -13.00 -6.45
N ASN A 334 -6.59 -11.87 -5.75
CA ASN A 334 -5.36 -11.13 -5.56
C ASN A 334 -4.79 -11.36 -4.16
N SER A 335 -3.46 -11.34 -4.06
CA SER A 335 -2.77 -11.46 -2.78
C SER A 335 -2.23 -10.10 -2.35
N PRO A 336 -2.15 -9.80 -1.03
CA PRO A 336 -1.65 -8.53 -0.54
C PRO A 336 -0.27 -8.18 -1.11
N VAL A 337 -0.08 -6.97 -1.64
CA VAL A 337 1.21 -6.52 -2.20
C VAL A 337 1.94 -5.64 -1.20
N ILE A 338 3.09 -6.11 -0.71
CA ILE A 338 3.92 -5.39 0.27
C ILE A 338 5.00 -4.55 -0.44
N ASN A 339 4.92 -3.23 -0.28
CA ASN A 339 5.86 -2.25 -0.82
C ASN A 339 6.62 -1.55 0.31
N ILE A 340 7.95 -1.70 0.35
CA ILE A 340 8.80 -1.02 1.34
C ILE A 340 9.09 0.39 0.84
N MET A 341 8.57 1.40 1.53
CA MET A 341 8.78 2.81 1.16
C MET A 341 10.13 3.33 1.64
N SER A 342 10.48 3.00 2.88
CA SER A 342 11.74 3.41 3.51
C SER A 342 12.12 2.39 4.57
N LYS A 343 13.43 2.17 4.73
CA LYS A 343 13.98 1.30 5.77
C LYS A 343 15.33 1.82 6.24
N SER A 344 15.57 1.73 7.54
CA SER A 344 16.89 1.89 8.13
C SER A 344 17.68 0.59 7.99
N SER A 345 18.95 0.69 7.60
CA SER A 345 19.87 -0.47 7.58
C SER A 345 20.41 -0.79 8.97
N SER A 346 20.51 0.23 9.83
CA SER A 346 21.04 0.09 11.17
C SER A 346 20.37 1.03 12.17
N ILE A 347 20.33 0.61 13.43
CA ILE A 347 19.81 1.38 14.57
C ILE A 347 20.76 1.20 15.78
N ALA A 348 20.96 2.25 16.58
CA ALA A 348 21.79 2.17 17.78
C ALA A 348 21.10 1.37 18.88
N GLU A 349 21.84 0.60 19.66
CA GLU A 349 21.26 -0.21 20.74
C GLU A 349 20.65 0.62 21.88
N ASP A 350 21.17 1.81 22.14
CA ASP A 350 20.64 2.78 23.11
C ASP A 350 19.37 3.51 22.64
N SER A 351 18.82 3.10 21.48
CA SER A 351 17.62 3.67 20.90
C SER A 351 16.41 3.40 21.79
N SER A 352 15.73 4.48 22.18
CA SER A 352 14.50 4.37 22.96
C SER A 352 13.43 3.55 22.24
N PRO A 353 12.54 2.85 22.97
CA PRO A 353 11.38 2.19 22.38
C PRO A 353 10.52 3.15 21.55
N ASN A 354 9.77 2.60 20.58
CA ASN A 354 8.86 3.30 19.67
C ASN A 354 9.53 4.17 18.59
N ILE A 355 10.77 3.86 18.21
CA ILE A 355 11.45 4.47 17.05
C ILE A 355 11.06 3.73 15.77
N VAL A 356 10.78 4.49 14.70
CA VAL A 356 10.40 3.93 13.39
C VAL A 356 11.64 3.43 12.63
N ILE A 357 11.64 2.15 12.28
CA ILE A 357 12.71 1.47 11.53
C ILE A 357 12.38 1.42 10.04
N ALA A 358 11.13 1.10 9.70
CA ALA A 358 10.68 1.00 8.32
C ALA A 358 9.25 1.50 8.16
N MET A 359 8.98 2.06 6.98
CA MET A 359 7.64 2.44 6.53
C MET A 359 7.24 1.56 5.36
N ILE A 360 6.10 0.91 5.48
CA ILE A 360 5.62 -0.13 4.58
C ILE A 360 4.22 0.25 4.10
N ASN A 361 3.98 0.15 2.80
CA ASN A 361 2.66 0.27 2.21
C ASN A 361 2.21 -1.12 1.75
N VAL A 362 1.04 -1.55 2.19
CA VAL A 362 0.44 -2.84 1.81
C VAL A 362 -0.89 -2.54 1.15
N ASN A 363 -1.07 -3.06 -0.06
CA ASN A 363 -2.29 -2.87 -0.84
C ASN A 363 -2.79 -4.21 -1.37
N ASP A 364 -4.07 -4.45 -1.19
CA ASP A 364 -4.80 -5.52 -1.85
C ASP A 364 -5.73 -4.89 -2.91
N PRO A 365 -5.69 -5.33 -4.18
CA PRO A 365 -6.63 -4.89 -5.21
C PRO A 365 -8.09 -5.28 -4.92
N ASP A 366 -8.31 -6.35 -4.16
CA ASP A 366 -9.65 -6.87 -3.90
C ASP A 366 -10.42 -5.92 -2.96
N SER A 367 -11.74 -6.07 -2.89
CA SER A 367 -12.65 -5.20 -2.13
C SER A 367 -13.24 -5.89 -0.90
N ASP A 368 -13.84 -5.08 -0.02
CA ASP A 368 -14.47 -5.52 1.23
C ASP A 368 -13.55 -6.43 2.07
N HIS A 369 -14.01 -7.63 2.44
CA HIS A 369 -13.24 -8.59 3.24
C HIS A 369 -12.07 -9.20 2.47
N ASN A 370 -12.18 -9.35 1.15
CA ASN A 370 -11.10 -9.87 0.31
C ASN A 370 -9.92 -8.86 0.27
N GLY A 371 -10.22 -7.55 0.32
CA GLY A 371 -9.20 -6.51 0.41
C GLY A 371 -8.72 -6.15 1.83
N GLN A 372 -9.31 -6.73 2.87
CA GLN A 372 -9.05 -6.30 4.25
C GLN A 372 -7.79 -6.96 4.81
N LEU A 373 -6.81 -6.13 5.17
CA LEU A 373 -5.46 -6.57 5.53
C LEU A 373 -5.27 -6.82 7.03
N ASN A 374 -4.69 -7.98 7.35
CA ASN A 374 -4.14 -8.31 8.65
C ASN A 374 -2.63 -8.56 8.53
N CYS A 375 -1.83 -7.64 9.04
CA CYS A 375 -0.37 -7.72 8.99
C CYS A 375 0.24 -8.04 10.36
N GLY A 376 1.18 -8.98 10.37
CA GLY A 376 1.96 -9.37 11.53
C GLY A 376 3.45 -9.48 11.20
N ILE A 377 4.24 -9.70 12.25
CA ILE A 377 5.67 -9.97 12.16
C ILE A 377 5.99 -11.29 12.85
N ASN A 378 7.21 -11.80 12.68
CA ASN A 378 7.66 -12.98 13.42
C ASN A 378 7.59 -12.79 14.94
N GLU A 379 7.30 -13.86 15.66
CA GLU A 379 7.25 -13.86 17.12
C GLU A 379 8.67 -13.82 17.73
N ASN A 380 8.76 -13.41 19.01
CA ASN A 380 10.00 -13.38 19.82
C ASN A 380 11.08 -12.41 19.33
N ILE A 381 10.70 -11.27 18.75
CA ILE A 381 11.62 -10.17 18.40
C ILE A 381 11.17 -8.86 19.07
N PRO A 382 12.11 -7.94 19.39
CA PRO A 382 11.83 -6.70 20.13
C PRO A 382 11.21 -5.58 19.26
N PHE A 383 10.39 -5.95 18.28
CA PHE A 383 9.77 -5.03 17.34
C PHE A 383 8.26 -5.24 17.32
N THR A 384 7.52 -4.23 16.88
CA THR A 384 6.09 -4.35 16.62
C THR A 384 5.72 -3.56 15.37
N ILE A 385 4.68 -4.01 14.67
CA ILE A 385 4.11 -3.30 13.53
C ILE A 385 2.87 -2.51 13.98
N LYS A 386 2.79 -1.24 13.61
CA LYS A 386 1.66 -0.35 13.93
C LYS A 386 1.03 0.16 12.65
N SER A 387 -0.28 -0.02 12.52
CA SER A 387 -1.07 0.55 11.42
C SER A 387 -1.31 2.03 11.68
N THR A 388 -1.01 2.88 10.69
CA THR A 388 -1.14 4.35 10.80
C THR A 388 -2.45 4.83 10.15
N SER A 389 -2.71 4.42 8.91
CA SER A 389 -3.96 4.62 8.15
C SER A 389 -3.79 4.09 6.72
N ASN A 390 -4.89 3.77 6.02
CA ASN A 390 -4.92 3.49 4.57
C ASN A 390 -3.84 2.53 4.04
N GLY A 391 -3.67 1.35 4.64
CA GLY A 391 -2.66 0.37 4.19
C GLY A 391 -1.20 0.70 4.54
N PHE A 392 -0.95 1.81 5.25
CA PHE A 392 0.39 2.16 5.71
C PHE A 392 0.68 1.63 7.10
N TYR A 393 1.81 0.93 7.20
CA TYR A 393 2.33 0.33 8.42
C TYR A 393 3.70 0.90 8.77
N SER A 394 3.93 1.10 10.06
CA SER A 394 5.21 1.49 10.64
C SER A 394 5.76 0.35 11.47
N LEU A 395 6.98 -0.08 11.16
CA LEU A 395 7.73 -1.02 11.98
C LEU A 395 8.50 -0.23 13.04
N VAL A 396 8.23 -0.50 14.31
CA VAL A 396 8.82 0.24 15.44
C VAL A 396 9.49 -0.69 16.45
N THR A 397 10.46 -0.16 17.21
CA THR A 397 11.01 -0.84 18.39
C THR A 397 9.95 -0.95 19.49
N ASP A 398 9.87 -2.10 20.16
CA ASP A 398 8.93 -2.34 21.27
C ASP A 398 9.64 -2.41 22.63
N SER A 399 10.85 -2.96 22.65
CA SER A 399 11.71 -3.04 23.83
C SER A 399 13.11 -2.50 23.56
N ASP A 400 13.91 -2.39 24.63
CA ASP A 400 15.31 -2.01 24.56
C ASP A 400 16.10 -3.02 23.72
N LEU A 401 17.12 -2.52 23.01
CA LEU A 401 17.99 -3.29 22.15
C LEU A 401 19.36 -3.47 22.84
N ASP A 402 20.05 -4.56 22.51
CA ASP A 402 21.31 -4.98 23.15
C ASP A 402 22.10 -5.75 22.09
N ARG A 403 23.17 -5.14 21.58
CA ARG A 403 23.97 -5.66 20.47
C ARG A 403 24.82 -6.85 20.92
N GLU A 404 25.31 -6.82 22.16
CA GLU A 404 26.09 -7.90 22.77
C GLU A 404 25.28 -9.20 22.86
N ARG A 405 23.96 -9.07 22.99
CA ARG A 405 23.02 -10.19 22.89
C ARG A 405 22.74 -10.60 21.45
N ASP A 406 22.25 -9.66 20.63
CA ASP A 406 21.80 -9.92 19.27
C ASP A 406 22.17 -8.74 18.35
N SER A 407 23.21 -8.93 17.51
CA SER A 407 23.73 -7.87 16.64
C SER A 407 22.96 -7.64 15.34
N GLU A 408 22.07 -8.56 14.98
CA GLU A 408 21.32 -8.53 13.72
C GLU A 408 19.96 -9.21 13.87
N TYR A 409 18.93 -8.61 13.26
CA TYR A 409 17.57 -9.14 13.25
C TYR A 409 17.06 -9.32 11.83
N ASN A 410 16.48 -10.49 11.56
CA ASN A 410 15.73 -10.80 10.36
C ASN A 410 14.23 -10.70 10.65
N ILE A 411 13.63 -9.58 10.27
CA ILE A 411 12.24 -9.26 10.57
C ILE A 411 11.40 -9.64 9.36
N SER A 412 10.58 -10.69 9.50
CA SER A 412 9.64 -11.11 8.45
C SER A 412 8.29 -10.47 8.69
N VAL A 413 7.88 -9.59 7.77
CA VAL A 413 6.56 -8.97 7.77
C VAL A 413 5.66 -9.81 6.88
N THR A 414 4.58 -10.35 7.45
CA THR A 414 3.61 -11.18 6.75
C THR A 414 2.25 -10.52 6.82
N CYS A 415 1.62 -10.32 5.68
CA CYS A 415 0.28 -9.75 5.58
C CYS A 415 -0.64 -10.76 4.89
N SER A 416 -1.81 -10.98 5.48
CA SER A 416 -2.87 -11.80 4.90
C SER A 416 -4.14 -10.99 4.74
N ASP A 417 -4.92 -11.29 3.72
CA ASP A 417 -6.29 -10.81 3.61
C ASP A 417 -7.24 -11.53 4.60
N GLU A 418 -8.51 -11.10 4.65
CA GLU A 418 -9.59 -11.77 5.36
C GLU A 418 -10.49 -12.62 4.42
N GLY A 419 -10.03 -12.86 3.19
CA GLY A 419 -10.73 -13.67 2.20
C GLY A 419 -10.79 -15.15 2.57
N VAL A 420 -11.65 -15.91 1.88
CA VAL A 420 -11.79 -17.36 2.08
C VAL A 420 -11.68 -18.09 0.73
N PRO A 421 -10.56 -18.77 0.44
CA PRO A 421 -9.37 -18.95 1.28
C PRO A 421 -8.56 -17.65 1.42
N SER A 422 -7.87 -17.49 2.55
CA SER A 422 -7.04 -16.31 2.79
C SER A 422 -5.74 -16.38 1.98
N LEU A 423 -5.39 -15.32 1.26
CA LEU A 423 -4.11 -15.20 0.56
C LEU A 423 -3.15 -14.34 1.40
N SER A 424 -1.85 -14.61 1.27
CA SER A 424 -0.84 -13.97 2.12
C SER A 424 0.45 -13.75 1.37
N SER A 425 1.16 -12.67 1.72
CA SER A 425 2.50 -12.36 1.24
C SER A 425 3.43 -12.05 2.40
N SER A 426 4.73 -12.29 2.20
CA SER A 426 5.75 -12.09 3.22
C SER A 426 7.03 -11.48 2.65
N VAL A 427 7.63 -10.55 3.37
CA VAL A 427 8.91 -9.93 3.04
C VAL A 427 9.83 -9.92 4.26
N THR A 428 11.13 -10.16 4.07
CA THR A 428 12.11 -10.17 5.15
C THR A 428 13.01 -8.92 5.09
N LEU A 429 13.15 -8.23 6.22
CA LEU A 429 13.98 -7.06 6.43
C LEU A 429 15.16 -7.43 7.34
N THR A 430 16.37 -7.14 6.89
CA THR A 430 17.61 -7.32 7.68
C THR A 430 17.97 -6.01 8.37
N LEU A 431 18.01 -6.00 9.70
CA LEU A 431 18.36 -4.82 10.52
C LEU A 431 19.62 -5.11 11.34
N HIS A 432 20.64 -4.28 11.20
CA HIS A 432 21.84 -4.36 12.02
C HIS A 432 21.73 -3.45 13.25
N ILE A 433 22.16 -3.92 14.40
CA ILE A 433 22.27 -3.08 15.60
C ILE A 433 23.67 -2.47 15.62
N SER A 434 23.74 -1.14 15.67
CA SER A 434 25.01 -0.42 15.77
C SER A 434 25.42 -0.24 17.22
N ASP A 435 26.69 -0.52 17.46
CA ASP A 435 27.36 -0.50 18.77
C ASP A 435 27.40 0.89 19.41
N VAL A 436 27.12 0.93 20.72
CA VAL A 436 27.24 2.08 21.61
C VAL A 436 28.19 1.67 22.74
N ASN A 437 29.04 2.59 23.18
CA ASN A 437 30.05 2.29 24.19
C ASN A 437 29.46 2.27 25.61
N ASP A 438 28.71 1.22 25.95
CA ASP A 438 28.01 1.06 27.23
C ASP A 438 28.66 0.01 28.16
N ASN A 439 29.58 -0.82 27.65
CA ASN A 439 30.42 -1.70 28.46
C ASN A 439 31.80 -1.07 28.72
N ALA A 440 32.31 -1.27 29.92
CA ALA A 440 33.67 -0.85 30.27
C ALA A 440 34.61 -2.06 30.23
N PRO A 441 35.92 -1.88 29.94
CA PRO A 441 36.85 -3.00 29.93
C PRO A 441 36.89 -3.69 31.29
N VAL A 442 36.76 -5.02 31.34
CA VAL A 442 36.77 -5.81 32.57
C VAL A 442 38.03 -6.67 32.64
N PHE A 443 38.81 -6.51 33.71
CA PHE A 443 39.98 -7.35 34.00
C PHE A 443 39.58 -8.79 34.35
N GLU A 444 40.40 -9.77 33.94
CA GLU A 444 40.16 -11.19 34.26
C GLU A 444 40.21 -11.51 35.77
N ARG A 445 40.91 -10.67 36.56
CA ARG A 445 41.07 -10.83 38.01
C ARG A 445 40.86 -9.48 38.71
N SER A 446 40.35 -9.52 39.95
CA SER A 446 40.18 -8.33 40.80
C SER A 446 41.49 -7.75 41.34
N SER A 447 42.54 -8.57 41.41
CA SER A 447 43.90 -8.17 41.77
C SER A 447 44.92 -9.17 41.23
N TYR A 448 46.13 -8.68 40.99
CA TYR A 448 47.26 -9.50 40.56
C TYR A 448 48.37 -9.43 41.61
N GLU A 449 49.00 -10.57 41.87
CA GLU A 449 50.19 -10.68 42.70
C GLU A 449 51.28 -11.38 41.89
N ALA A 450 52.45 -10.76 41.82
CA ALA A 450 53.59 -11.26 41.05
C ALA A 450 54.87 -11.22 41.89
N TYR A 451 55.76 -12.18 41.64
CA TYR A 451 57.03 -12.33 42.36
C TYR A 451 58.20 -12.03 41.41
N ILE A 452 59.13 -11.19 41.85
CA ILE A 452 60.34 -10.82 41.10
C ILE A 452 61.55 -11.14 41.94
N ILE A 453 62.57 -11.74 41.34
CA ILE A 453 63.86 -11.94 41.99
C ILE A 453 64.61 -10.60 41.94
N GLU A 454 65.23 -10.20 43.05
CA GLU A 454 66.08 -9.00 43.07
C GLU A 454 67.28 -9.09 42.10
N ASN A 455 67.98 -7.97 41.92
CA ASN A 455 69.08 -7.84 40.96
C ASN A 455 68.68 -8.22 39.51
N ASN A 456 67.40 -8.06 39.18
CA ASN A 456 66.86 -8.31 37.86
C ASN A 456 67.40 -7.31 36.82
N THR A 457 67.43 -7.72 35.56
CA THR A 457 67.79 -6.82 34.47
C THR A 457 66.67 -5.79 34.20
N PRO A 458 67.00 -4.50 34.02
CA PRO A 458 66.06 -3.51 33.50
C PRO A 458 65.46 -3.97 32.16
N GLY A 459 64.15 -3.77 31.97
CA GLY A 459 63.36 -4.22 30.83
C GLY A 459 62.74 -5.61 30.98
N LEU A 460 62.99 -6.32 32.09
CA LEU A 460 62.41 -7.65 32.34
C LEU A 460 60.88 -7.61 32.30
N SER A 461 60.25 -8.47 31.51
CA SER A 461 58.80 -8.70 31.53
C SER A 461 58.41 -9.50 32.78
N ILE A 462 57.60 -8.92 33.64
CA ILE A 462 57.19 -9.53 34.92
C ILE A 462 56.01 -10.47 34.68
N PHE A 463 54.90 -9.91 34.22
CA PHE A 463 53.68 -10.64 33.85
C PHE A 463 52.76 -9.74 33.01
N THR A 464 51.64 -10.28 32.53
CA THR A 464 50.68 -9.58 31.68
C THR A 464 49.33 -9.43 32.40
N VAL A 465 48.76 -8.23 32.38
CA VAL A 465 47.36 -8.01 32.76
C VAL A 465 46.48 -8.06 31.52
N ASN A 466 45.31 -8.69 31.63
CA ASN A 466 44.35 -8.77 30.54
C ASN A 466 42.98 -8.23 30.99
N ALA A 467 42.39 -7.39 30.16
CA ALA A 467 41.05 -6.87 30.26
C ALA A 467 40.33 -7.07 28.91
N ARG A 468 39.04 -7.36 28.98
CA ARG A 468 38.18 -7.57 27.82
C ARG A 468 37.01 -6.60 27.88
N ASP A 469 36.65 -6.10 26.71
CA ASP A 469 35.47 -5.28 26.54
C ASP A 469 34.46 -6.06 25.68
N ALA A 470 33.17 -5.90 25.99
CA ALA A 470 32.08 -6.62 25.31
C ALA A 470 31.62 -5.91 24.03
N ASP A 471 31.88 -4.59 23.96
CA ASP A 471 31.55 -3.73 22.82
C ASP A 471 32.28 -4.17 21.54
N TRP A 472 32.10 -3.43 20.45
CA TRP A 472 32.64 -3.75 19.13
C TRP A 472 33.69 -2.75 18.62
N ASN A 473 34.67 -3.27 17.87
CA ASN A 473 35.74 -2.49 17.23
C ASN A 473 36.46 -1.49 18.16
N GLN A 474 36.23 -0.19 17.97
CA GLN A 474 36.94 0.89 18.64
C GLN A 474 36.49 1.02 20.10
N ASN A 475 35.21 0.79 20.36
CA ASN A 475 34.64 0.71 21.71
C ASN A 475 35.17 -0.55 22.43
N ALA A 476 35.47 -1.62 21.70
CA ALA A 476 36.13 -2.80 22.26
C ALA A 476 37.65 -2.65 22.50
N ARG A 477 38.28 -1.60 21.96
CA ARG A 477 39.74 -1.51 21.86
C ARG A 477 40.36 -1.07 23.18
N VAL A 478 40.76 -2.05 23.99
CA VAL A 478 41.38 -1.80 25.29
C VAL A 478 42.81 -1.25 25.16
N SER A 479 43.10 -0.23 25.95
CA SER A 479 44.43 0.33 26.17
C SER A 479 44.78 0.33 27.66
N TYR A 480 45.99 -0.12 28.00
CA TYR A 480 46.46 -0.22 29.38
C TYR A 480 47.32 0.99 29.76
N ILE A 481 46.98 1.63 30.87
CA ILE A 481 47.61 2.85 31.35
C ILE A 481 48.03 2.65 32.80
N LEU A 482 49.28 2.96 33.12
CA LEU A 482 49.75 2.99 34.50
C LEU A 482 49.21 4.24 35.21
N GLU A 483 48.48 4.06 36.32
CA GLU A 483 47.94 5.20 37.08
C GLU A 483 49.05 5.90 37.87
N ASP A 484 49.05 7.24 37.83
CA ASP A 484 49.99 8.08 38.57
C ASP A 484 49.86 7.81 40.08
N SER A 485 50.86 7.09 40.60
CA SER A 485 50.97 6.70 41.99
C SER A 485 52.43 6.83 42.42
N SER A 486 52.65 6.95 43.73
CA SER A 486 54.01 7.03 44.29
C SER A 486 54.19 6.06 45.44
N VAL A 487 55.38 5.47 45.50
CA VAL A 487 55.82 4.56 46.56
C VAL A 487 57.01 5.22 47.23
N ASN A 488 56.93 5.50 48.52
CA ASN A 488 57.97 6.20 49.29
C ASN A 488 58.40 7.56 48.67
N GLY A 489 57.46 8.29 48.06
CA GLY A 489 57.72 9.59 47.42
C GLY A 489 58.34 9.51 46.01
N VAL A 490 58.56 8.29 45.49
CA VAL A 490 59.08 8.04 44.15
C VAL A 490 57.92 7.57 43.24
N PRO A 491 57.77 8.12 42.02
CA PRO A 491 56.67 7.75 41.13
C PRO A 491 56.79 6.30 40.64
N VAL A 492 55.67 5.58 40.58
CA VAL A 492 55.63 4.16 40.16
C VAL A 492 56.14 3.94 38.74
N SER A 493 55.95 4.93 37.84
CA SER A 493 56.48 4.92 36.47
C SER A 493 58.00 4.77 36.39
N SER A 494 58.71 5.03 37.48
CA SER A 494 60.16 4.84 37.57
C SER A 494 60.56 3.43 38.02
N PHE A 495 59.62 2.63 38.54
CA PHE A 495 59.84 1.22 38.92
C PHE A 495 59.36 0.27 37.82
N VAL A 496 58.18 0.54 37.26
CA VAL A 496 57.52 -0.31 36.26
C VAL A 496 56.95 0.50 35.12
N SER A 497 56.84 -0.12 33.95
CA SER A 497 56.11 0.41 32.79
C SER A 497 55.11 -0.65 32.30
N VAL A 498 54.02 -0.19 31.69
CA VAL A 498 52.97 -1.05 31.14
C VAL A 498 52.87 -0.81 29.65
N SER A 499 52.88 -1.87 28.85
CA SER A 499 52.64 -1.79 27.41
C SER A 499 51.17 -1.51 27.12
N ALA A 500 50.90 -0.40 26.43
CA ALA A 500 49.53 0.07 26.19
C ALA A 500 48.66 -0.91 25.39
N ASP A 501 49.23 -1.64 24.44
CA ASP A 501 48.46 -2.55 23.57
C ASP A 501 48.39 -3.99 24.09
N SER A 502 49.41 -4.45 24.84
CA SER A 502 49.52 -5.86 25.26
C SER A 502 49.28 -6.11 26.75
N GLY A 503 49.30 -5.06 27.58
CA GLY A 503 49.15 -5.19 29.03
C GLY A 503 50.35 -5.84 29.73
N VAL A 504 51.50 -6.02 29.05
CA VAL A 504 52.72 -6.55 29.66
C VAL A 504 53.33 -5.51 30.59
N ILE A 505 53.67 -5.91 31.81
CA ILE A 505 54.34 -5.07 32.80
C ILE A 505 55.85 -5.36 32.76
N HIS A 506 56.63 -4.32 32.54
CA HIS A 506 58.10 -4.38 32.51
C HIS A 506 58.71 -3.71 33.74
N ALA A 507 59.77 -4.30 34.28
CA ALA A 507 60.60 -3.66 35.28
C ALA A 507 61.48 -2.59 34.61
N VAL A 508 61.40 -1.33 35.04
CA VAL A 508 62.21 -0.23 34.46
C VAL A 508 63.62 -0.19 35.07
N ARG A 509 63.79 -0.74 36.27
CA ARG A 509 65.05 -0.81 37.00
C ARG A 509 65.27 -2.21 37.60
N SER A 510 66.49 -2.46 38.06
CA SER A 510 66.77 -3.56 38.97
C SER A 510 66.21 -3.24 40.36
N PHE A 511 65.59 -4.23 40.99
CA PHE A 511 65.11 -4.14 42.37
C PHE A 511 66.16 -4.70 43.32
N ASP A 512 66.20 -4.12 44.52
CA ASP A 512 67.08 -4.46 45.64
C ASP A 512 66.12 -4.72 46.81
N TYR A 513 66.14 -5.94 47.35
CA TYR A 513 65.19 -6.38 48.37
C TYR A 513 65.41 -5.66 49.70
N GLU A 514 66.65 -5.32 50.03
CA GLU A 514 67.03 -4.59 51.24
C GLU A 514 66.45 -3.17 51.25
N GLN A 515 66.27 -2.57 50.07
CA GLN A 515 65.63 -1.26 49.92
C GLN A 515 64.11 -1.31 49.83
N ILE A 516 63.56 -2.25 49.06
CA ILE A 516 62.11 -2.36 48.82
C ILE A 516 61.68 -3.82 48.71
N LYS A 517 60.83 -4.25 49.64
CA LYS A 517 60.39 -5.66 49.73
C LYS A 517 59.14 -5.94 48.92
N ASP A 518 58.22 -4.99 48.90
CA ASP A 518 57.00 -5.06 48.12
C ASP A 518 56.47 -3.66 47.81
N PHE A 519 55.70 -3.57 46.73
CA PHE A 519 54.95 -2.38 46.41
C PHE A 519 53.71 -2.71 45.61
N GLN A 520 52.73 -1.82 45.66
CA GLN A 520 51.47 -1.96 44.94
C GLN A 520 51.20 -0.72 44.10
N PHE A 521 50.56 -0.92 42.96
CA PHE A 521 50.14 0.13 42.06
C PHE A 521 48.88 -0.28 41.31
N ARG A 522 48.29 0.67 40.58
CA ARG A 522 47.07 0.46 39.82
C ARG A 522 47.33 0.58 38.33
N VAL A 523 46.75 -0.35 37.59
CA VAL A 523 46.71 -0.32 36.13
C VAL A 523 45.27 -0.03 35.72
N LYS A 524 45.08 0.97 34.89
CA LYS A 524 43.80 1.37 34.30
C LYS A 524 43.68 0.73 32.91
N ALA A 525 42.61 0.01 32.65
CA ALA A 525 42.21 -0.37 31.30
C ALA A 525 41.17 0.63 30.81
N GLN A 526 41.36 1.16 29.60
CA GLN A 526 40.49 2.17 29.00
C GLN A 526 40.20 1.79 27.56
N ASP A 527 38.92 1.82 27.18
CA ASP A 527 38.51 1.59 25.81
C ASP A 527 38.88 2.74 24.87
N GLY A 528 38.61 2.56 23.58
CA GLY A 528 38.79 3.56 22.56
C GLY A 528 37.54 4.41 22.28
N GLY A 529 36.49 4.28 23.10
CA GLY A 529 35.18 4.88 22.90
C GLY A 529 35.13 6.38 23.12
N SER A 530 33.97 6.99 22.84
CA SER A 530 33.72 8.41 23.04
C SER A 530 32.31 8.65 23.60
N PRO A 531 32.16 8.88 24.92
CA PRO A 531 33.21 9.01 25.93
C PRO A 531 33.90 7.68 26.23
N PRO A 532 35.19 7.68 26.62
CA PRO A 532 35.88 6.44 26.93
C PRO A 532 35.49 5.92 28.32
N LEU A 533 35.18 4.64 28.43
CA LEU A 533 34.97 3.94 29.70
C LEU A 533 36.26 3.25 30.16
N SER A 534 36.35 3.03 31.47
CA SER A 534 37.56 2.48 32.05
C SER A 534 37.33 1.77 33.37
N SER A 535 38.21 0.81 33.66
CA SER A 535 38.30 0.12 34.94
C SER A 535 39.73 0.12 35.45
N ASN A 536 39.92 -0.18 36.74
CA ASN A 536 41.24 -0.28 37.34
C ASN A 536 41.44 -1.62 38.05
N VAL A 537 42.69 -2.09 38.09
CA VAL A 537 43.09 -3.27 38.85
C VAL A 537 44.32 -2.98 39.69
N THR A 538 44.38 -3.55 40.89
CA THR A 538 45.53 -3.42 41.77
C THR A 538 46.52 -4.56 41.50
N VAL A 539 47.78 -4.19 41.28
CA VAL A 539 48.91 -5.10 41.10
C VAL A 539 49.84 -4.96 42.29
N LYS A 540 50.12 -6.09 42.96
CA LYS A 540 51.12 -6.18 44.02
C LYS A 540 52.34 -6.92 43.51
N ILE A 541 53.51 -6.30 43.62
CA ILE A 541 54.80 -6.93 43.31
C ILE A 541 55.50 -7.25 44.62
N MET A 542 55.90 -8.51 44.75
CA MET A 542 56.67 -9.03 45.86
C MET A 542 58.09 -9.32 45.35
N ILE A 543 59.10 -8.77 46.03
CA ILE A 543 60.50 -9.00 45.67
C ILE A 543 61.05 -10.15 46.51
N HIS A 544 61.71 -11.09 45.84
CA HIS A 544 62.41 -12.22 46.44
C HIS A 544 63.90 -11.92 46.55
N ASP A 545 64.34 -11.95 47.80
CA ASP A 545 65.72 -11.90 48.28
C ASP A 545 66.63 -12.95 47.59
N GLN A 546 67.85 -12.54 47.22
CA GLN A 546 68.96 -13.39 46.83
C GLN A 546 70.12 -13.19 47.80
N ASN A 547 70.97 -14.22 47.95
CA ASN A 547 72.14 -14.11 48.83
C ASN A 547 73.24 -13.26 48.16
N ASP A 548 73.03 -11.96 48.09
CA ASP A 548 73.86 -11.00 47.36
C ASP A 548 74.69 -10.09 48.29
N ASN A 549 74.42 -10.12 49.60
CA ASN A 549 75.27 -9.57 50.64
C ASN A 549 76.03 -10.69 51.34
N ALA A 550 77.19 -10.36 51.90
CA ALA A 550 77.98 -11.30 52.68
C ALA A 550 77.94 -10.87 54.14
N PRO A 551 78.03 -11.81 55.10
CA PRO A 551 77.98 -11.47 56.52
C PRO A 551 79.04 -10.44 56.90
N GLN A 552 78.66 -9.37 57.60
CA GLN A 552 79.60 -8.38 58.11
C GLN A 552 79.89 -8.64 59.59
N VAL A 553 81.17 -8.82 59.93
CA VAL A 553 81.62 -8.94 61.32
C VAL A 553 81.70 -7.55 61.94
N LEU A 554 80.91 -7.31 62.98
CA LEU A 554 80.90 -6.05 63.75
C LEU A 554 81.88 -6.08 64.92
N TYR A 555 82.08 -7.25 65.52
CA TYR A 555 82.98 -7.43 66.66
C TYR A 555 83.69 -8.80 66.60
N PRO A 556 85.01 -8.87 66.85
CA PRO A 556 85.92 -7.76 67.20
C PRO A 556 86.26 -6.85 66.01
N VAL A 557 86.53 -5.56 66.28
CA VAL A 557 86.76 -4.53 65.25
C VAL A 557 88.08 -4.80 64.51
N GLN A 558 88.02 -5.00 63.20
CA GLN A 558 89.20 -5.17 62.36
C GLN A 558 89.73 -3.82 61.84
N THR A 559 90.55 -3.13 62.64
CA THR A 559 91.29 -1.96 62.14
C THR A 559 92.70 -2.38 61.74
N SER A 560 93.16 -2.00 60.54
CA SER A 560 94.48 -2.36 59.98
C SER A 560 95.69 -1.96 60.84
N SER A 561 95.50 -1.20 61.92
CA SER A 561 96.54 -0.73 62.83
C SER A 561 96.26 -0.99 64.33
N SER A 562 95.21 -1.74 64.70
CA SER A 562 94.92 -2.06 66.11
C SER A 562 94.66 -3.56 66.28
N LEU A 563 95.68 -4.30 66.71
CA LEU A 563 95.53 -5.69 67.14
C LEU A 563 95.08 -5.69 68.60
N VAL A 564 93.77 -5.56 68.85
CA VAL A 564 93.21 -5.90 70.17
C VAL A 564 93.37 -7.42 70.32
N ALA A 565 94.32 -7.84 71.15
CA ALA A 565 94.48 -9.24 71.52
C ALA A 565 93.59 -9.52 72.73
N GLU A 566 92.68 -10.49 72.60
CA GLU A 566 91.82 -10.93 73.70
C GLU A 566 92.67 -11.75 74.67
N MET A 567 92.64 -11.41 75.95
CA MET A 567 93.53 -12.00 76.95
C MET A 567 92.86 -13.20 77.64
N VAL A 568 93.56 -14.33 77.68
CA VAL A 568 93.11 -15.55 78.38
C VAL A 568 94.11 -15.87 79.50
N PRO A 569 93.69 -15.87 80.77
CA PRO A 569 94.58 -16.23 81.88
C PRO A 569 94.92 -17.73 81.84
N ARG A 570 96.12 -18.13 82.28
CA ARG A 570 96.52 -19.56 82.33
C ARG A 570 95.71 -20.35 83.37
N SER A 571 95.11 -19.65 84.34
CA SER A 571 94.15 -20.21 85.29
C SER A 571 92.74 -20.44 84.73
N ALA A 572 92.50 -20.18 83.43
CA ALA A 572 91.20 -20.40 82.81
C ALA A 572 90.79 -21.88 82.83
N ASP A 573 89.61 -22.15 83.39
CA ASP A 573 88.98 -23.47 83.39
C ASP A 573 88.50 -23.89 81.99
N VAL A 574 88.13 -25.17 81.84
CA VAL A 574 87.48 -25.69 80.63
C VAL A 574 86.13 -24.98 80.42
N GLY A 575 85.91 -24.43 79.23
CA GLY A 575 84.70 -23.69 78.87
C GLY A 575 84.76 -22.17 79.13
N TYR A 576 85.94 -21.63 79.47
CA TYR A 576 86.15 -20.20 79.67
C TYR A 576 85.83 -19.40 78.39
N LEU A 577 84.98 -18.37 78.51
CA LEU A 577 84.61 -17.48 77.40
C LEU A 577 85.75 -16.50 77.11
N VAL A 578 86.36 -16.66 75.93
CA VAL A 578 87.45 -15.80 75.47
C VAL A 578 86.89 -14.51 74.91
N THR A 579 86.04 -14.63 73.90
CA THR A 579 85.39 -13.52 73.22
C THR A 579 84.19 -14.06 72.43
N LYS A 580 83.38 -13.18 71.87
CA LYS A 580 82.24 -13.54 71.04
C LYS A 580 82.31 -12.83 69.70
N VAL A 581 82.26 -13.58 68.61
CA VAL A 581 82.17 -12.99 67.27
C VAL A 581 80.73 -12.57 67.02
N VAL A 582 80.52 -11.28 66.75
CA VAL A 582 79.21 -10.74 66.38
C VAL A 582 79.25 -10.33 64.92
N ALA A 583 78.35 -10.88 64.14
CA ALA A 583 78.19 -10.58 62.73
C ALA A 583 76.71 -10.34 62.41
N VAL A 584 76.46 -9.60 61.35
CA VAL A 584 75.13 -9.31 60.82
C VAL A 584 75.13 -9.56 59.32
N ASP A 585 74.03 -10.07 58.79
CA ASP A 585 73.76 -10.05 57.36
C ASP A 585 72.58 -9.13 57.10
N VAL A 586 72.61 -8.45 55.96
CA VAL A 586 71.55 -7.50 55.56
C VAL A 586 70.41 -8.22 54.85
N ASP A 587 70.68 -9.41 54.30
CA ASP A 587 69.69 -10.26 53.64
C ASP A 587 68.60 -10.74 54.63
N SER A 588 67.68 -11.60 54.21
CA SER A 588 66.59 -12.11 55.05
C SER A 588 66.45 -13.64 55.00
N GLY A 589 65.76 -14.17 56.02
CA GLY A 589 65.48 -15.60 56.10
C GLY A 589 66.74 -16.46 56.19
N GLN A 590 66.93 -17.38 55.23
CA GLN A 590 68.08 -18.28 55.20
C GLN A 590 69.37 -17.57 54.75
N ASN A 591 69.25 -16.53 53.91
CA ASN A 591 70.38 -15.74 53.42
C ASN A 591 71.03 -14.93 54.55
N ALA A 592 70.26 -14.55 55.58
CA ALA A 592 70.82 -13.95 56.81
C ALA A 592 71.02 -14.92 57.98
N TRP A 593 70.88 -16.23 57.76
CA TRP A 593 71.07 -17.21 58.82
C TRP A 593 72.55 -17.51 59.03
N LEU A 594 73.15 -16.89 60.04
CA LEU A 594 74.59 -16.97 60.28
C LEU A 594 75.01 -18.24 61.03
N SER A 595 76.10 -18.84 60.57
CA SER A 595 76.79 -19.95 61.23
C SER A 595 78.27 -19.64 61.40
N TYR A 596 78.84 -20.03 62.54
CA TYR A 596 80.22 -19.71 62.91
C TYR A 596 81.09 -20.97 62.90
N LYS A 597 82.21 -20.94 62.20
CA LYS A 597 83.15 -22.07 62.08
C LYS A 597 84.59 -21.61 62.29
N LEU A 598 85.42 -22.49 62.84
CA LEU A 598 86.83 -22.21 63.06
C LEU A 598 87.66 -22.85 61.93
N GLN A 599 88.23 -22.05 61.02
CA GLN A 599 88.89 -22.56 59.80
C GLN A 599 90.39 -22.82 59.99
N LYS A 600 91.13 -21.83 60.51
CA LYS A 600 92.57 -21.93 60.79
C LYS A 600 92.83 -21.65 62.27
N VAL A 601 93.52 -22.59 62.92
CA VAL A 601 93.91 -22.51 64.32
C VAL A 601 95.39 -22.85 64.42
N THR A 602 96.08 -22.19 65.33
CA THR A 602 97.48 -22.51 65.66
C THR A 602 97.56 -23.86 66.42
N ASP A 603 96.55 -24.18 67.23
CA ASP A 603 96.30 -25.50 67.83
C ASP A 603 94.77 -25.81 67.87
N ARG A 604 94.30 -26.77 67.06
CA ARG A 604 92.87 -27.14 66.96
C ARG A 604 92.28 -27.73 68.25
N ALA A 605 93.10 -28.09 69.23
CA ALA A 605 92.66 -28.73 70.47
C ALA A 605 92.40 -27.77 71.64
N LEU A 606 92.64 -26.45 71.48
CA LEU A 606 92.54 -25.49 72.58
C LEU A 606 91.25 -24.66 72.58
N PHE A 607 90.71 -24.29 71.41
CA PHE A 607 89.56 -23.40 71.30
C PHE A 607 88.44 -23.99 70.43
N GLU A 608 87.20 -23.80 70.85
CA GLU A 608 85.99 -24.06 70.06
C GLU A 608 85.21 -22.76 69.81
N VAL A 609 84.44 -22.72 68.73
CA VAL A 609 83.48 -21.65 68.46
C VAL A 609 82.08 -22.23 68.41
N GLY A 610 81.13 -21.62 69.12
CA GLY A 610 79.73 -22.03 69.09
C GLY A 610 79.10 -21.75 67.73
N LEU A 611 78.52 -22.79 67.10
CA LEU A 611 78.04 -22.75 65.71
C LEU A 611 76.98 -21.67 65.44
N GLN A 612 76.16 -21.30 66.43
CA GLN A 612 75.01 -20.40 66.25
C GLN A 612 75.14 -19.07 67.02
N ASN A 613 76.00 -19.01 68.04
CA ASN A 613 76.15 -17.83 68.90
C ASN A 613 77.51 -17.14 68.78
N GLY A 614 78.47 -17.72 68.03
CA GLY A 614 79.78 -17.12 67.78
C GLY A 614 80.69 -17.02 69.02
N GLU A 615 80.36 -17.68 70.13
CA GLU A 615 81.16 -17.64 71.36
C GLU A 615 82.39 -18.52 71.24
N ILE A 616 83.57 -17.96 71.49
CA ILE A 616 84.85 -18.69 71.49
C ILE A 616 85.17 -19.11 72.92
N ARG A 617 85.34 -20.42 73.14
CA ARG A 617 85.59 -21.00 74.47
C ARG A 617 86.79 -21.93 74.48
N THR A 618 87.40 -22.13 75.64
CA THR A 618 88.50 -23.09 75.84
C THR A 618 87.97 -24.53 75.95
N ILE A 619 88.55 -25.47 75.19
CA ILE A 619 88.17 -26.91 75.22
C ILE A 619 88.93 -27.66 76.31
N ARG A 620 90.16 -27.22 76.62
CA ARG A 620 91.03 -27.79 77.65
C ARG A 620 91.73 -26.67 78.41
N GLN A 621 92.26 -27.00 79.58
CA GLN A 621 93.09 -26.08 80.36
C GLN A 621 94.37 -25.72 79.58
N VAL A 622 94.80 -24.46 79.70
CA VAL A 622 95.97 -23.93 79.00
C VAL A 622 97.24 -24.36 79.72
N ASN A 623 98.19 -24.95 79.00
CA ASN A 623 99.44 -25.49 79.55
C ASN A 623 100.63 -24.57 79.21
N ASP A 624 101.72 -24.67 79.98
CA ASP A 624 102.95 -23.89 79.76
C ASP A 624 103.67 -24.17 78.43
N LYS A 625 103.24 -25.19 77.68
CA LYS A 625 103.76 -25.52 76.34
C LYS A 625 102.99 -24.86 75.21
N ASP A 626 101.82 -24.29 75.51
CA ASP A 626 100.97 -23.65 74.51
C ASP A 626 101.56 -22.29 74.12
N ALA A 627 101.49 -21.93 72.83
CA ALA A 627 102.04 -20.67 72.35
C ALA A 627 101.31 -19.48 73.01
N VAL A 628 102.07 -18.51 73.49
CA VAL A 628 101.57 -17.28 74.14
C VAL A 628 100.69 -16.48 73.19
N LYS A 629 101.06 -16.42 71.91
CA LYS A 629 100.28 -15.78 70.84
C LYS A 629 99.57 -16.81 69.99
N GLN A 630 98.26 -16.81 70.03
CA GLN A 630 97.42 -17.65 69.17
C GLN A 630 96.61 -16.80 68.21
N ARG A 631 96.52 -17.26 66.97
CA ARG A 631 95.72 -16.61 65.93
C ARG A 631 94.62 -17.56 65.51
N LEU A 632 93.38 -17.18 65.83
CA LEU A 632 92.15 -17.91 65.50
C LEU A 632 91.50 -17.24 64.30
N THR A 633 91.31 -17.97 63.21
CA THR A 633 90.52 -17.48 62.06
C THR A 633 89.13 -18.09 62.14
N VAL A 634 88.17 -17.27 62.56
CA VAL A 634 86.74 -17.62 62.55
C VAL A 634 86.14 -17.19 61.22
N VAL A 635 85.39 -18.09 60.61
CA VAL A 635 84.61 -17.85 59.40
C VAL A 635 83.15 -17.79 59.82
N VAL A 636 82.49 -16.70 59.47
CA VAL A 636 81.04 -16.56 59.57
C VAL A 636 80.50 -16.85 58.18
N GLU A 637 79.64 -17.86 58.05
CA GLU A 637 79.00 -18.26 56.80
C GLU A 637 77.50 -18.12 56.96
N ASP A 638 76.84 -17.51 55.98
CA ASP A 638 75.38 -17.57 55.87
C ASP A 638 74.90 -18.96 55.42
N ASN A 639 73.58 -19.18 55.42
CA ASN A 639 72.95 -20.39 54.90
C ASN A 639 72.30 -20.18 53.52
N GLY A 640 72.71 -19.12 52.81
CA GLY A 640 72.24 -18.81 51.47
C GLY A 640 72.83 -19.76 50.41
N GLN A 641 72.32 -19.68 49.18
CA GLN A 641 72.86 -20.41 48.04
C GLN A 641 73.16 -19.44 46.88
N PRO A 642 74.44 -19.21 46.51
CA PRO A 642 75.66 -19.75 47.12
C PRO A 642 75.91 -19.14 48.51
N ALA A 643 76.43 -19.95 49.43
CA ALA A 643 76.74 -19.46 50.78
C ALA A 643 77.89 -18.45 50.71
N ARG A 644 77.73 -17.29 51.33
CA ARG A 644 78.78 -16.27 51.44
C ARG A 644 79.34 -16.26 52.85
N SER A 645 80.59 -15.78 52.94
CA SER A 645 81.35 -15.89 54.17
C SER A 645 82.24 -14.68 54.41
N ALA A 646 82.37 -14.28 55.66
CA ALA A 646 83.39 -13.35 56.11
C ALA A 646 84.33 -14.00 57.13
N THR A 647 85.59 -13.60 57.09
CA THR A 647 86.61 -14.14 58.00
C THR A 647 87.07 -13.08 58.97
N VAL A 648 87.26 -13.48 60.24
CA VAL A 648 87.83 -12.64 61.29
C VAL A 648 88.99 -13.35 61.96
N ASN A 649 90.10 -12.62 62.08
CA ASN A 649 91.26 -13.08 62.82
C ASN A 649 91.17 -12.54 64.25
N VAL A 650 90.88 -13.43 65.20
CA VAL A 650 90.92 -13.15 66.62
C VAL A 650 92.32 -13.53 67.12
N ASN A 651 93.10 -12.54 67.54
CA ASN A 651 94.36 -12.81 68.21
C ASN A 651 94.08 -12.99 69.70
N VAL A 652 94.53 -14.11 70.25
CA VAL A 652 94.38 -14.44 71.67
C VAL A 652 95.76 -14.47 72.29
N ALA A 653 95.94 -13.73 73.39
CA ALA A 653 97.16 -13.72 74.17
C ALA A 653 96.94 -14.50 75.47
N VAL A 654 97.71 -15.58 75.65
CA VAL A 654 97.69 -16.40 76.86
C VAL A 654 98.71 -15.85 77.85
N ALA A 655 98.26 -15.10 78.85
CA ALA A 655 99.13 -14.49 79.86
C ALA A 655 98.37 -14.32 81.18
N ASP A 656 99.08 -14.35 82.30
CA ASP A 656 98.48 -14.14 83.62
C ASP A 656 98.44 -12.65 84.00
N SER A 657 99.20 -11.80 83.29
CA SER A 657 99.20 -10.35 83.50
C SER A 657 99.55 -9.54 82.23
N PHE A 658 98.95 -8.36 82.07
CA PHE A 658 99.15 -7.46 80.92
C PHE A 658 100.63 -7.08 80.62
N PRO A 659 101.53 -6.95 81.63
CA PRO A 659 102.96 -6.69 81.40
C PRO A 659 103.69 -7.81 80.64
N GLU A 660 103.23 -9.06 80.76
CA GLU A 660 103.80 -10.25 80.10
C GLU A 660 103.53 -10.24 78.58
N VAL A 661 102.38 -9.67 78.20
CA VAL A 661 101.97 -9.46 76.81
C VAL A 661 102.85 -8.40 76.14
N LEU A 662 103.22 -7.32 76.83
CA LEU A 662 104.03 -6.25 76.24
C LEU A 662 105.49 -6.66 75.95
N SER A 663 106.03 -7.68 76.65
CA SER A 663 107.41 -8.14 76.46
C SER A 663 107.62 -9.05 75.25
N GLU A 664 106.58 -9.72 74.72
CA GLU A 664 106.67 -10.58 73.52
C GLU A 664 106.13 -9.91 72.24
N PHE A 665 105.50 -8.73 72.35
CA PHE A 665 105.03 -7.93 71.21
C PHE A 665 105.99 -6.77 70.86
N THR A 666 107.31 -7.00 70.90
CA THR A 666 108.31 -5.98 70.54
C THR A 666 108.52 -5.78 69.04
N ASP A 667 107.85 -6.54 68.17
CA ASP A 667 107.82 -6.29 66.72
C ASP A 667 106.70 -5.31 66.34
N PHE A 668 106.73 -4.12 66.96
CA PHE A 668 106.04 -2.96 66.41
C PHE A 668 107.07 -1.86 66.21
N THR A 669 107.51 -1.71 64.96
CA THR A 669 107.99 -0.44 64.44
C THR A 669 106.97 0.62 64.82
N HIS A 670 107.30 1.42 65.83
CA HIS A 670 106.64 2.69 66.05
C HIS A 670 107.01 3.57 64.86
N ASP A 671 106.28 3.45 63.77
CA ASP A 671 106.18 4.51 62.77
C ASP A 671 105.43 5.66 63.42
N LYS A 672 106.15 6.39 64.28
CA LYS A 672 105.83 7.77 64.61
C LYS A 672 106.22 8.62 63.41
N GLU A 673 105.48 8.50 62.31
CA GLU A 673 105.26 9.67 61.45
C GLU A 673 104.20 10.53 62.14
N TYR A 674 104.65 11.26 63.16
CA TYR A 674 103.92 12.43 63.63
C TYR A 674 104.03 13.46 62.51
N ASN A 675 103.07 13.41 61.60
CA ASN A 675 103.03 14.27 60.42
C ASN A 675 102.59 15.67 60.87
N ASP A 676 103.55 16.50 61.31
CA ASP A 676 103.36 17.91 61.71
C ASP A 676 102.64 18.75 60.62
N ASN A 677 102.61 18.23 59.39
CA ASN A 677 101.87 18.79 58.26
C ASN A 677 100.35 18.68 58.41
N LEU A 678 99.81 17.64 59.07
CA LEU A 678 98.35 17.47 59.19
C LEU A 678 97.74 18.48 60.16
N THR A 679 98.43 18.76 61.27
CA THR A 679 98.05 19.85 62.20
C THR A 679 98.20 21.22 61.53
N PHE A 680 99.23 21.41 60.69
CA PHE A 680 99.38 22.64 59.92
C PHE A 680 98.25 22.83 58.89
N TYR A 681 97.90 21.81 58.11
CA TYR A 681 96.80 21.88 57.14
C TYR A 681 95.42 21.96 57.81
N LEU A 682 95.20 21.32 58.96
CA LEU A 682 93.97 21.44 59.72
C LEU A 682 93.81 22.84 60.33
N VAL A 683 94.88 23.42 60.87
CA VAL A 683 94.89 24.81 61.37
C VAL A 683 94.75 25.80 60.22
N LEU A 684 95.38 25.55 59.07
CA LEU A 684 95.24 26.37 57.87
C LEU A 684 93.81 26.29 57.31
N ALA A 685 93.20 25.10 57.27
CA ALA A 685 91.82 24.92 56.83
C ALA A 685 90.83 25.59 57.80
N LEU A 686 91.02 25.44 59.12
CA LEU A 686 90.22 26.15 60.13
C LEU A 686 90.40 27.68 60.03
N ALA A 687 91.62 28.16 59.78
CA ALA A 687 91.88 29.58 59.59
C ALA A 687 91.24 30.12 58.30
N VAL A 688 91.28 29.37 57.20
CA VAL A 688 90.65 29.75 55.92
C VAL A 688 89.12 29.71 56.01
N VAL A 689 88.55 28.67 56.62
CA VAL A 689 87.09 28.57 56.84
C VAL A 689 86.62 29.65 57.81
N SER A 690 87.37 29.93 58.88
CA SER A 690 87.06 31.05 59.79
C SER A 690 87.21 32.40 59.09
N PHE A 691 88.20 32.59 58.22
CA PHE A 691 88.37 33.82 57.44
C PHE A 691 87.23 34.00 56.43
N LEU A 692 86.83 32.95 55.73
CA LEU A 692 85.68 32.97 54.81
C LEU A 692 84.37 33.22 55.56
N PHE A 693 84.19 32.63 56.75
CA PHE A 693 83.02 32.86 57.58
C PHE A 693 82.95 34.30 58.11
N ILE A 694 84.07 34.84 58.59
CA ILE A 694 84.16 36.23 59.07
C ILE A 694 83.98 37.23 57.92
N THR A 695 84.61 37.01 56.76
CA THR A 695 84.41 37.87 55.58
C THR A 695 82.97 37.81 55.07
N CYS A 696 82.33 36.63 55.07
CA CYS A 696 80.92 36.50 54.73
C CYS A 696 80.02 37.22 55.75
N LEU A 697 80.31 37.14 57.06
CA LEU A 697 79.61 37.91 58.10
C LEU A 697 79.81 39.42 57.95
N VAL A 698 81.02 39.89 57.62
CA VAL A 698 81.30 41.31 57.37
C VAL A 698 80.57 41.78 56.12
N VAL A 699 80.49 40.99 55.05
CA VAL A 699 79.70 41.30 53.84
C VAL A 699 78.21 41.33 54.18
N ILE A 700 77.69 40.38 54.95
CA ILE A 700 76.28 40.37 55.37
C ILE A 700 75.96 41.56 56.27
N ILE A 701 76.85 41.91 57.21
CA ILE A 701 76.69 43.06 58.11
C ILE A 701 76.81 44.37 57.34
N SER A 702 77.74 44.50 56.39
CA SER A 702 77.86 45.69 55.54
C SER A 702 76.69 45.84 54.57
N VAL A 703 76.17 44.74 53.99
CA VAL A 703 74.91 44.74 53.23
C VAL A 703 73.72 45.08 54.13
N LYS A 704 73.66 44.58 55.37
CA LYS A 704 72.60 44.93 56.34
C LYS A 704 72.69 46.39 56.78
N ILE A 705 73.88 46.95 57.00
CA ILE A 705 74.08 48.36 57.37
C ILE A 705 73.78 49.27 56.16
N TYR A 706 74.15 48.86 54.95
CA TYR A 706 73.82 49.58 53.71
C TYR A 706 72.31 49.57 53.44
N ARG A 707 71.64 48.40 53.55
CA ARG A 707 70.17 48.28 53.47
C ARG A 707 69.44 49.01 54.59
N TRP A 708 69.98 49.00 55.82
CA TRP A 708 69.40 49.69 56.99
C TRP A 708 69.51 51.21 56.91
N ARG A 709 70.57 51.73 56.28
CA ARG A 709 70.76 53.17 56.07
C ARG A 709 69.92 53.73 54.92
N GLN A 710 69.56 52.90 53.94
CA GLN A 710 68.75 53.30 52.77
C GLN A 710 67.23 53.23 53.03
N SER A 711 66.79 52.68 54.17
CA SER A 711 65.37 52.49 54.52
C SER A 711 64.81 53.48 55.56
N ARG A 712 65.43 54.65 55.73
CA ARG A 712 64.97 55.71 56.67
C ARG A 712 64.66 57.06 55.99
N ILE A 713 64.25 57.03 54.73
CA ILE A 713 63.48 58.12 54.10
C ILE A 713 62.31 57.44 53.37
N LEU A 714 61.08 57.70 53.86
CA LEU A 714 59.75 57.23 53.42
C LEU A 714 59.22 55.91 54.06
N TYR A 715 58.81 56.02 55.34
CA TYR A 715 57.62 55.33 55.89
C TYR A 715 56.36 55.94 55.21
N HIS A 716 55.23 55.29 54.94
CA HIS A 716 54.42 54.30 55.67
C HIS A 716 53.56 53.51 54.67
N SER A 717 53.25 52.23 54.93
CA SER A 717 51.93 51.63 54.71
C SER A 717 51.79 50.30 55.47
N ASN A 718 50.78 50.21 56.32
CA ASN A 718 50.22 48.98 56.88
C ASN A 718 49.25 48.36 55.87
N LEU A 719 49.52 47.14 55.40
CA LEU A 719 48.59 46.01 55.12
C LEU A 719 49.27 44.99 54.14
N PRO A 720 49.07 43.67 54.32
CA PRO A 720 49.98 42.65 53.77
C PRO A 720 49.67 42.23 52.32
N VAL A 721 50.43 42.79 51.38
CA VAL A 721 51.45 42.16 50.47
C VAL A 721 51.30 40.65 50.09
N ILE A 722 51.45 40.10 48.85
CA ILE A 722 51.69 40.49 47.41
C ILE A 722 52.13 39.14 46.64
N PRO A 723 52.54 39.04 45.34
CA PRO A 723 51.73 38.72 44.13
C PRO A 723 52.57 38.16 42.91
N TYR A 724 52.11 38.42 41.65
CA TYR A 724 52.79 38.77 40.37
C TYR A 724 53.87 37.91 39.62
N TYR A 725 53.64 37.89 38.30
CA TYR A 725 54.43 37.49 37.10
C TYR A 725 55.08 38.75 36.40
N PRO A 726 55.72 38.65 35.21
CA PRO A 726 57.16 38.71 34.83
C PRO A 726 57.66 40.13 34.36
N PRO A 727 58.89 40.32 33.77
CA PRO A 727 59.14 40.24 32.29
C PRO A 727 60.61 39.95 31.84
N ARG A 728 60.90 40.08 30.53
CA ARG A 728 62.14 39.73 29.75
C ARG A 728 63.19 40.87 29.52
N TYR A 729 64.37 40.46 28.99
CA TYR A 729 65.34 41.12 28.05
C TYR A 729 66.39 42.15 28.60
N ALA A 730 67.63 42.33 28.11
CA ALA A 730 68.54 41.73 27.09
C ALA A 730 70.01 42.28 27.25
N ASP A 731 70.98 41.68 26.52
CA ASP A 731 72.24 42.24 25.96
C ASP A 731 73.51 42.42 26.85
N THR A 732 74.78 42.10 26.47
CA THR A 732 75.50 42.22 25.16
C THR A 732 76.77 41.32 25.01
N LEU A 733 77.16 41.07 23.74
CA LEU A 733 78.44 40.62 23.10
C LEU A 733 78.73 39.10 23.01
N GLY A 734 78.64 38.40 21.87
CA GLY A 734 78.27 38.73 20.48
C GLY A 734 78.93 37.76 19.47
N THR A 735 78.17 37.08 18.61
CA THR A 735 78.29 37.02 17.12
C THR A 735 77.56 35.81 16.48
N GLY A 736 76.68 36.11 15.51
CA GLY A 736 76.35 35.30 14.31
C GLY A 736 75.34 34.14 14.46
N THR A 737 74.02 34.39 14.51
CA THR A 737 73.04 34.39 13.39
C THR A 737 72.64 33.05 12.74
N LEU A 738 71.35 32.72 12.98
CA LEU A 738 70.30 32.11 12.12
C LEU A 738 70.01 30.59 12.12
N GLN A 739 68.76 30.29 12.51
CA GLN A 739 67.74 29.34 12.01
C GLN A 739 68.13 27.92 11.58
N HIS A 740 67.64 26.90 12.30
CA HIS A 740 66.60 25.94 11.84
C HIS A 740 66.39 24.83 12.90
N VAL A 741 65.13 24.53 13.21
CA VAL A 741 64.72 23.28 13.87
C VAL A 741 64.30 22.31 12.77
N TYR A 742 64.99 21.18 12.66
CA TYR A 742 64.47 19.96 12.04
C TYR A 742 64.15 18.99 13.18
N ASN A 743 62.89 18.57 13.26
CA ASN A 743 62.52 17.30 13.88
C ASN A 743 62.35 16.27 12.75
N TYR A 744 62.96 15.11 12.92
CA TYR A 744 62.75 13.93 12.09
C TYR A 744 61.64 13.09 12.71
N GLU A 745 60.67 12.65 11.90
CA GLU A 745 59.84 11.49 12.21
C GLU A 745 60.21 10.35 11.25
N VAL A 746 60.47 9.18 11.83
CA VAL A 746 60.75 7.92 11.14
C VAL A 746 59.42 7.19 10.97
N CYS A 747 58.95 7.04 9.74
CA CYS A 747 57.90 6.09 9.38
C CYS A 747 58.53 4.90 8.62
N ARG A 748 58.30 3.68 9.11
CA ARG A 748 58.49 2.44 8.34
C ARG A 748 57.17 2.11 7.65
N THR A 749 57.19 2.02 6.33
CA THR A 749 56.13 1.40 5.52
C THR A 749 56.48 -0.06 5.22
N THR A 750 55.48 -0.92 5.18
CA THR A 750 55.56 -2.22 4.50
C THR A 750 54.95 -2.09 3.12
N ASP A 751 55.75 -2.53 2.14
CA ASP A 751 55.41 -2.93 0.77
C ASP A 751 55.64 -1.92 -0.38
N SER A 752 56.12 -2.49 -1.49
CA SER A 752 56.98 -1.90 -2.51
C SER A 752 56.33 -2.01 -3.89
N ARG A 753 56.23 -0.89 -4.62
CA ARG A 753 56.57 -0.79 -6.06
C ARG A 753 56.30 0.61 -6.64
N LYS A 754 57.31 1.10 -7.37
CA LYS A 754 57.43 2.33 -8.18
C LYS A 754 57.79 3.62 -7.43
N SER A 755 59.02 4.04 -7.70
CA SER A 755 59.65 5.32 -7.42
C SER A 755 59.20 6.39 -8.43
N ASP A 756 58.81 7.56 -7.94
CA ASP A 756 59.03 8.85 -8.62
C ASP A 756 59.00 10.00 -7.60
N CYS A 757 60.00 10.87 -7.68
CA CYS A 757 60.22 11.99 -6.77
C CYS A 757 59.68 13.29 -7.38
N GLN A 758 58.86 14.07 -6.66
CA GLN A 758 58.73 15.51 -6.91
C GLN A 758 58.28 16.31 -5.68
N PHE A 759 58.84 17.51 -5.55
CA PHE A 759 58.80 18.43 -4.41
C PHE A 759 57.46 19.16 -4.21
N ALA A 760 57.04 19.35 -2.95
CA ALA A 760 55.92 20.22 -2.56
C ALA A 760 56.41 21.63 -2.14
N ARG A 761 55.67 22.67 -2.58
CA ARG A 761 55.73 24.06 -2.07
C ARG A 761 54.54 24.31 -1.13
N PRO A 762 54.68 25.15 -0.08
CA PRO A 762 53.60 25.42 0.87
C PRO A 762 52.87 26.73 0.58
N CYS A 763 51.56 26.76 0.86
CA CYS A 763 50.89 27.92 1.48
C CYS A 763 49.44 27.58 1.85
N SER A 764 49.06 27.81 3.11
CA SER A 764 47.67 28.06 3.48
C SER A 764 47.62 29.05 4.64
N GLN A 765 46.93 30.17 4.44
CA GLN A 765 46.28 30.94 5.49
C GLN A 765 44.87 31.32 4.99
N ASN A 766 43.90 31.11 5.89
CA ASN A 766 42.45 31.28 5.72
C ASN A 766 42.02 32.75 5.54
N VAL A 767 40.97 33.00 4.74
CA VAL A 767 39.96 34.05 4.99
C VAL A 767 38.59 33.62 4.42
N LEU A 768 37.53 33.97 5.16
CA LEU A 768 36.08 33.80 4.94
C LEU A 768 35.51 34.52 3.69
N ILE A 769 34.33 34.06 3.22
CA ILE A 769 33.10 34.82 2.80
C ILE A 769 32.41 34.26 1.53
N MET A 770 31.09 34.01 1.67
CA MET A 770 29.92 33.97 0.74
C MET A 770 30.00 33.47 -0.73
N ASP A 771 28.99 32.67 -1.09
CA ASP A 771 28.40 32.42 -2.43
C ASP A 771 28.06 33.73 -3.22
N PRO A 772 27.94 33.78 -4.58
CA PRO A 772 27.18 32.82 -5.42
C PRO A 772 27.61 32.60 -6.91
N SER A 773 26.87 31.71 -7.60
CA SER A 773 26.50 31.73 -9.05
C SER A 773 27.50 31.34 -10.17
N SER A 774 27.13 30.27 -10.88
CA SER A 774 27.20 30.00 -12.34
C SER A 774 28.29 30.65 -13.20
N THR A 775 29.09 29.82 -13.89
CA THR A 775 29.20 29.74 -15.37
C THR A 775 30.21 28.65 -15.74
N GLY A 776 29.85 27.82 -16.72
CA GLY A 776 30.67 26.69 -17.14
C GLY A 776 31.67 27.02 -18.24
N THR A 777 32.64 26.13 -18.43
CA THR A 777 33.10 25.70 -19.76
C THR A 777 33.77 24.34 -19.70
N MET A 778 33.58 23.61 -20.79
CA MET A 778 34.06 22.28 -21.11
C MET A 778 35.57 22.09 -20.88
N GLN A 779 35.97 20.89 -20.42
CA GLN A 779 36.88 20.06 -21.22
C GLN A 779 36.76 18.57 -20.86
N ARG A 780 36.54 17.81 -21.93
CA ARG A 780 36.42 16.37 -22.04
C ARG A 780 37.82 15.78 -22.16
N MET A 781 38.16 14.77 -21.36
CA MET A 781 38.64 13.47 -21.85
C MET A 781 39.04 12.54 -20.69
N GLN A 782 38.28 11.46 -20.57
CA GLN A 782 38.75 10.17 -20.07
C GLN A 782 39.78 9.61 -21.07
N SER A 783 40.92 9.17 -20.57
CA SER A 783 41.75 8.13 -21.18
C SER A 783 41.20 6.77 -20.73
N GLU A 784 40.69 5.96 -21.66
CA GLU A 784 41.42 4.97 -22.46
C GLU A 784 41.87 3.74 -21.66
N ARG A 785 41.22 2.61 -21.98
CA ARG A 785 41.83 1.28 -21.94
C ARG A 785 42.02 0.81 -23.38
N ASN A 786 43.23 0.31 -23.60
CA ASN A 786 43.63 -0.77 -24.48
C ASN A 786 43.84 -0.53 -25.98
N ILE A 787 44.94 -1.16 -26.40
CA ILE A 787 45.75 -1.01 -27.58
C ILE A 787 45.55 -2.24 -28.49
N LEU A 788 45.47 -1.97 -29.80
CA LEU A 788 45.89 -2.70 -31.02
C LEU A 788 45.41 -4.14 -31.30
N ASP A 789 44.78 -4.32 -32.47
CA ASP A 789 45.45 -4.82 -33.68
C ASP A 789 44.62 -4.51 -34.98
N GLU A 790 45.34 -4.24 -36.07
CA GLU A 790 44.89 -3.89 -37.45
C GLU A 790 44.36 -5.10 -38.29
N PRO A 791 44.16 -5.00 -39.62
CA PRO A 791 43.18 -4.20 -40.39
C PRO A 791 42.33 -5.10 -41.32
N ASP A 792 41.18 -4.61 -41.81
CA ASP A 792 40.68 -4.91 -43.17
C ASP A 792 39.44 -4.05 -43.50
N SER A 793 39.34 -3.65 -44.77
CA SER A 793 38.21 -2.95 -45.42
C SER A 793 37.97 -3.62 -46.79
N PRO A 794 36.94 -3.31 -47.59
CA PRO A 794 35.76 -2.44 -47.40
C PRO A 794 34.43 -3.12 -47.88
N LEU A 795 33.35 -2.30 -47.98
CA LEU A 795 32.12 -2.38 -48.82
C LEU A 795 30.87 -2.15 -47.95
N GLU A 796 29.82 -1.40 -48.30
CA GLU A 796 29.50 -0.40 -49.32
C GLU A 796 28.05 0.10 -49.00
N VAL A 797 27.66 1.27 -49.52
CA VAL A 797 26.28 1.82 -49.64
C VAL A 797 25.64 2.37 -48.35
N GLY A 798 25.10 3.59 -48.25
CA GLY A 798 24.89 4.66 -49.21
C GLY A 798 23.68 5.52 -48.80
N VAL A 799 23.88 6.84 -48.75
CA VAL A 799 22.97 7.89 -49.28
C VAL A 799 21.66 8.17 -48.49
N ASN A 800 21.55 9.31 -47.79
CA ASN A 800 21.12 10.61 -48.35
C ASN A 800 20.90 11.67 -47.24
N GLU A 801 21.56 12.81 -47.36
CA GLU A 801 21.12 14.10 -46.81
C GLU A 801 20.37 14.86 -47.90
N ASN A 802 19.42 15.70 -47.48
CA ASN A 802 19.12 17.03 -48.03
C ASN A 802 17.97 17.62 -47.17
N ASP A 803 18.23 18.69 -46.42
CA ASP A 803 18.16 20.10 -46.85
C ASP A 803 16.70 20.57 -46.95
N LEU A 804 16.26 21.76 -46.51
CA LEU A 804 16.85 22.92 -45.85
C LEU A 804 15.68 23.94 -45.72
N TYR A 805 15.77 24.89 -44.78
CA TYR A 805 15.12 26.23 -44.81
C TYR A 805 13.58 26.34 -44.62
N TYR A 806 12.96 27.39 -44.04
CA TYR A 806 13.34 28.79 -43.76
C TYR A 806 12.31 29.47 -42.80
N LEU A 807 12.75 30.54 -42.13
CA LEU A 807 12.07 31.84 -41.86
C LEU A 807 11.09 32.06 -40.66
N LEU A 808 11.57 33.00 -39.82
CA LEU A 808 10.99 34.31 -39.47
C LEU A 808 10.26 34.52 -38.13
N LYS A 809 10.95 35.36 -37.33
CA LYS A 809 10.51 36.20 -36.22
C LYS A 809 9.46 37.26 -36.61
N CYS A 810 8.72 37.71 -35.59
CA CYS A 810 8.41 39.10 -35.17
C CYS A 810 6.97 39.16 -34.59
N SER A 811 6.58 39.87 -33.53
CA SER A 811 7.21 40.82 -32.60
C SER A 811 6.21 41.18 -31.48
N CYS A 812 6.75 41.77 -30.40
CA CYS A 812 6.22 42.91 -29.63
C CYS A 812 5.37 42.75 -28.33
N LEU A 813 5.95 43.36 -27.28
CA LEU A 813 5.41 44.37 -26.33
C LEU A 813 4.75 43.94 -24.99
N GLN A 814 5.51 44.21 -23.93
CA GLN A 814 5.18 44.50 -22.51
C GLN A 814 4.32 45.79 -22.32
N PRO A 815 4.00 46.27 -21.09
CA PRO A 815 3.63 45.60 -19.81
C PRO A 815 2.44 46.31 -19.08
N PHE A 816 1.95 45.82 -17.92
CA PHE A 816 1.70 46.64 -16.70
C PHE A 816 1.29 45.80 -15.47
N VAL A 817 1.55 46.41 -14.32
CA VAL A 817 1.58 46.00 -12.90
C VAL A 817 0.20 45.96 -12.22
N ILE A 818 0.03 45.22 -11.11
CA ILE A 818 -0.61 45.68 -9.83
C ILE A 818 -0.45 44.65 -8.68
N CYS A 819 -0.06 45.20 -7.52
CA CYS A 819 0.09 44.58 -6.19
C CYS A 819 -1.22 44.15 -5.51
N ARG A 820 -1.13 43.27 -4.50
CA ARG A 820 -2.04 43.31 -3.33
C ARG A 820 -1.29 43.04 -2.02
N LEU A 821 -1.59 43.88 -1.03
CA LEU A 821 -1.10 43.91 0.34
C LEU A 821 -2.30 43.70 1.29
N HIS A 822 -1.99 43.21 2.50
CA HIS A 822 -2.83 42.98 3.69
C HIS A 822 -3.95 44.00 4.00
N PHE A 823 -4.96 43.56 4.77
CA PHE A 823 -5.38 44.27 5.99
C PHE A 823 -6.15 43.36 6.97
N GLN A 824 -5.95 43.66 8.26
CA GLN A 824 -6.54 43.08 9.48
C GLN A 824 -7.30 44.23 10.19
N ILE A 825 -8.36 43.96 10.98
CA ILE A 825 -8.74 44.59 12.28
C ILE A 825 -10.23 44.35 12.63
N ALA A 826 -10.44 44.20 13.94
CA ALA A 826 -11.59 43.79 14.74
C ALA A 826 -12.80 44.76 14.86
N TYR A 827 -13.91 44.29 15.45
CA TYR A 827 -14.52 44.83 16.69
C TYR A 827 -15.80 44.08 17.20
N LEU A 828 -15.88 43.97 18.55
CA LEU A 828 -17.04 44.08 19.48
C LEU A 828 -18.05 42.93 19.80
N CYS A 829 -18.31 42.86 21.11
CA CYS A 829 -19.17 42.01 21.96
C CYS A 829 -20.64 42.52 22.01
N PRO A 830 -21.65 41.81 22.58
CA PRO A 830 -21.89 41.82 24.04
C PRO A 830 -22.59 40.61 24.72
N SER A 831 -22.53 40.57 26.08
CA SER A 831 -23.49 40.04 27.12
C SER A 831 -23.93 38.56 27.11
N GLN A 832 -24.27 37.81 28.18
CA GLN A 832 -24.17 37.78 29.67
C GLN A 832 -25.19 36.71 30.13
N HIS A 833 -24.84 35.71 30.98
CA HIS A 833 -25.65 35.05 32.04
C HIS A 833 -24.92 33.78 32.52
N GLN A 834 -24.24 33.77 33.67
CA GLN A 834 -24.69 33.41 35.03
C GLN A 834 -25.23 31.98 35.21
N GLY A 835 -24.50 31.17 36.00
CA GLY A 835 -24.94 29.90 36.57
C GLY A 835 -23.93 29.33 37.57
N CYS A 836 -24.06 29.73 38.84
CA CYS A 836 -23.35 29.16 39.99
C CYS A 836 -23.90 27.76 40.34
N GLY A 837 -23.02 26.83 40.73
CA GLY A 837 -23.37 25.55 41.37
C GLY A 837 -22.26 25.10 42.31
N HIS A 838 -22.63 24.82 43.57
CA HIS A 838 -21.77 24.76 44.75
C HIS A 838 -21.59 23.32 45.25
N ARG A 839 -20.37 22.97 45.68
CA ARG A 839 -19.93 22.15 46.85
C ARG A 839 -20.48 20.72 47.12
N ARG A 840 -19.48 19.83 47.39
CA ARG A 840 -19.35 18.75 48.41
C ARG A 840 -20.36 17.58 48.31
N PHE A 841 -19.96 16.31 48.41
CA PHE A 841 -19.30 15.64 49.55
C PHE A 841 -18.62 14.30 49.16
N SER A 842 -17.64 13.93 49.99
CA SER A 842 -16.90 12.67 50.14
C SER A 842 -17.73 11.37 50.17
N PHE A 843 -17.13 10.23 49.80
CA PHE A 843 -16.97 9.06 50.70
C PHE A 843 -15.82 8.15 50.25
N ILE A 844 -15.09 7.68 51.27
CA ILE A 844 -14.02 6.67 51.31
C ILE A 844 -14.68 5.36 51.76
N GLU A 845 -14.29 4.21 51.19
CA GLU A 845 -13.99 2.94 51.91
C GLU A 845 -13.50 1.89 50.88
N VAL A 846 -12.24 1.44 50.92
CA VAL A 846 -11.66 0.36 51.76
C VAL A 846 -11.96 -1.03 51.17
N GLN A 847 -10.91 -1.70 50.64
CA GLN A 847 -10.12 -2.64 51.42
C GLN A 847 -8.72 -2.82 50.82
#